data_AF-A0A0P1ILB7-F1
#
_entry.id   AF-A0A0P1ILB7-F1
#
_cell.length_a   1.000
_cell.length_b   1.000
_cell.length_c   1.000
_cell.angle_alpha   90.00
_cell.angle_beta   90.00
_cell.angle_gamma   90.00
#
_symmetry.space_group_name_H-M   'P 1'
#
loop_
_entity.id
_entity.type
_entity.pdbx_description
1 polymer ?
#
loop_
_entity_poly.entity_id
_entity_poly.type
_entity_poly.pdbx_seq_one_letter_code
_entity_poly.pdbx_strand_id
1 'polypeptide(L)'
;MTVKEIFETMDYGPAPESAADALAWLVDQGSAFGHFINGKFTAPSEGFDSKNPANGETLAQLSQATQTDVDTAVKAARSAQKKWAALPGHNRARYLYAIARLVQKHSRLFAVLETLDNGKPIRESRDIDIPLVHRHFYYHAGMAQLMDSELPDREALGVCGQIIPWNFPLLMLAWKVAPAIAMGNTVVLKPAEYTSLTALLFADICRQAGLPKGVVNIVTGDGAVGEMIVNHEDIDKIAFTGSTSVGRKIREATAGSGKALTLELGGKSPYVVFEDADIDSAIEGLVDAIWFNQGQVCCAGSRLLVQEGIADRFYAKLKARMDGLRLGNPLDKCIDVGAIVDPVQLKTITDLVESNTDGEIYRAGATIPAEGCFYPPTLITGLSTASKLMQEEIFGPVLCSMTFRTPAEAVEIANNTRYGLAATLWTENVNLALDIAPKLTAGVVWVNATNLFDAAAGFGGVRESGFGREGGWEGLAAYTKPKGSTKALTKAEPFMGEDGPVDPLDRTAKLYIGGKQARPDGGYSQNIYAKNGKLLGQAPIANRKDIRNAVEAAAGAKAWSKTTGHLRAQILYYIAENLSARAEEFATRIDALTGKKGGTKEVEAAISRLFTYAAWADKYDGQAHGVPIRGVALAMKEPVGVIGAMCPDEAPLLGLISAMAPAIAMGNRVVLTASEIYPLAALDFYQVLETSDVPAGVVNIVSGNHAELALTLADHLNVDAVWSFSSSDISGLIEGASAGNLKRTWVNNGQSRDWMGAAGEGKAFLEAATEVKNIWVPYGE
;
A
#
# COMPACT_ATOMS: atom_id res chain seq x y z
N MET A 1 54.23 -2.89 -35.18
CA MET A 1 53.53 -3.71 -34.17
C MET A 1 54.03 -5.14 -34.24
N THR A 2 54.78 -5.56 -33.23
CA THR A 2 55.14 -6.96 -33.00
C THR A 2 53.90 -7.74 -32.57
N VAL A 3 53.88 -9.08 -32.71
CA VAL A 3 52.78 -9.92 -32.21
C VAL A 3 52.54 -9.67 -30.71
N LYS A 4 53.60 -9.42 -29.95
CA LYS A 4 53.53 -9.04 -28.53
C LYS A 4 52.83 -7.70 -28.31
N GLU A 5 53.19 -6.65 -29.08
CA GLU A 5 52.52 -5.35 -29.01
C GLU A 5 51.05 -5.47 -29.40
N ILE A 6 50.69 -6.34 -30.34
CA ILE A 6 49.28 -6.62 -30.69
C ILE A 6 48.56 -7.24 -29.49
N PHE A 7 49.11 -8.27 -28.84
CA PHE A 7 48.48 -8.83 -27.63
C PHE A 7 48.42 -7.87 -26.44
N GLU A 8 49.35 -6.92 -26.33
CA GLU A 8 49.40 -5.90 -25.27
C GLU A 8 48.51 -4.67 -25.56
N THR A 9 48.15 -4.42 -26.83
CA THR A 9 47.34 -3.26 -27.27
C THR A 9 46.01 -3.66 -27.91
N MET A 10 45.71 -4.96 -28.00
CA MET A 10 44.43 -5.45 -28.51
C MET A 10 43.32 -5.07 -27.53
N ASP A 11 42.56 -4.05 -27.90
CA ASP A 11 41.24 -3.85 -27.35
C ASP A 11 40.36 -5.04 -27.77
N TYR A 12 39.85 -5.78 -26.79
CA TYR A 12 38.81 -6.77 -27.04
C TYR A 12 37.59 -6.02 -27.59
N GLY A 13 37.12 -6.41 -28.78
CA GLY A 13 35.92 -5.83 -29.36
C GLY A 13 34.73 -6.04 -28.41
N PRO A 14 33.88 -5.01 -28.20
CA PRO A 14 32.71 -5.16 -27.34
C PRO A 14 31.77 -6.23 -27.93
N ALA A 15 31.28 -7.13 -27.09
CA ALA A 15 30.35 -8.20 -27.48
C ALA A 15 29.01 -8.05 -26.72
N PRO A 16 28.24 -6.96 -26.97
CA PRO A 16 26.96 -6.75 -26.32
C PRO A 16 25.95 -7.85 -26.71
N GLU A 17 24.89 -7.98 -25.92
CA GLU A 17 23.74 -8.79 -26.29
C GLU A 17 23.15 -8.32 -27.62
N SER A 18 22.77 -9.28 -28.47
CA SER A 18 22.20 -8.96 -29.78
C SER A 18 20.79 -8.42 -29.63
N ALA A 19 20.55 -7.24 -30.20
CA ALA A 19 19.22 -6.63 -30.30
C ALA A 19 18.39 -7.15 -31.49
N ALA A 20 18.95 -8.04 -32.33
CA ALA A 20 18.36 -8.39 -33.63
C ALA A 20 16.94 -8.95 -33.52
N ASP A 21 16.67 -9.86 -32.58
CA ASP A 21 15.34 -10.46 -32.42
C ASP A 21 14.31 -9.44 -31.90
N ALA A 22 14.72 -8.52 -31.03
CA ALA A 22 13.86 -7.47 -30.50
C ALA A 22 13.49 -6.45 -31.59
N LEU A 23 14.49 -6.02 -32.37
CA LEU A 23 14.29 -5.12 -33.50
C LEU A 23 13.46 -5.79 -34.61
N ALA A 24 13.70 -7.07 -34.90
CA ALA A 24 12.90 -7.84 -35.85
C ALA A 24 11.44 -7.93 -35.39
N TRP A 25 11.19 -8.19 -34.11
CA TRP A 25 9.83 -8.18 -33.57
C TRP A 25 9.15 -6.82 -33.75
N LEU A 26 9.85 -5.71 -33.48
CA LEU A 26 9.30 -4.37 -33.70
C LEU A 26 8.92 -4.15 -35.17
N VAL A 27 9.80 -4.54 -36.11
CA VAL A 27 9.54 -4.45 -37.57
C VAL A 27 8.38 -5.35 -38.00
N ASP A 28 8.30 -6.56 -37.48
CA ASP A 28 7.22 -7.52 -37.78
C ASP A 28 5.86 -7.02 -37.29
N GLN A 29 5.83 -6.19 -36.24
CA GLN A 29 4.63 -5.48 -35.78
C GLN A 29 4.37 -4.17 -36.54
N GLY A 30 5.23 -3.80 -37.49
CA GLY A 30 5.12 -2.61 -38.32
C GLY A 30 5.77 -1.35 -37.74
N SER A 31 6.55 -1.47 -36.67
CA SER A 31 7.23 -0.37 -35.96
C SER A 31 6.30 0.78 -35.49
N ALA A 32 4.98 0.55 -35.53
CA ALA A 32 3.95 1.46 -35.09
C ALA A 32 2.83 0.66 -34.43
N PHE A 33 2.47 1.02 -33.20
CA PHE A 33 1.54 0.25 -32.38
C PHE A 33 0.25 1.03 -32.11
N GLY A 34 -0.88 0.39 -32.41
CA GLY A 34 -2.15 0.67 -31.76
C GLY A 34 -2.23 0.02 -30.37
N HIS A 35 -3.39 0.08 -29.75
CA HIS A 35 -3.66 -0.52 -28.44
C HIS A 35 -4.00 -2.00 -28.57
N PHE A 36 -3.80 -2.78 -27.50
CA PHE A 36 -4.28 -4.16 -27.46
C PHE A 36 -5.67 -4.21 -26.80
N ILE A 37 -6.72 -4.33 -27.59
CA ILE A 37 -8.10 -4.29 -27.10
C ILE A 37 -8.86 -5.51 -27.63
N ASN A 38 -9.55 -6.22 -26.72
CA ASN A 38 -10.37 -7.38 -27.06
C ASN A 38 -9.60 -8.47 -27.84
N GLY A 39 -8.34 -8.70 -27.45
CA GLY A 39 -7.49 -9.77 -27.99
C GLY A 39 -6.82 -9.46 -29.33
N LYS A 40 -6.76 -8.20 -29.77
CA LYS A 40 -6.09 -7.77 -31.01
C LYS A 40 -5.48 -6.38 -30.87
N PHE A 41 -4.44 -6.09 -31.63
CA PHE A 41 -3.95 -4.72 -31.81
C PHE A 41 -4.92 -3.90 -32.67
N THR A 42 -5.19 -2.66 -32.29
CA THR A 42 -5.92 -1.68 -33.10
C THR A 42 -5.01 -1.08 -34.17
N ALA A 43 -5.59 -0.34 -35.11
CA ALA A 43 -4.77 0.43 -36.05
C ALA A 43 -3.97 1.50 -35.26
N PRO A 44 -2.67 1.70 -35.60
CA PRO A 44 -1.90 2.81 -35.04
C PRO A 44 -2.54 4.16 -35.36
N SER A 45 -2.46 5.10 -34.43
CA SER A 45 -2.91 6.49 -34.58
C SER A 45 -1.81 7.47 -34.14
N GLU A 46 -2.11 8.76 -34.15
CA GLU A 46 -1.21 9.80 -33.63
C GLU A 46 -0.84 9.53 -32.16
N GLY A 47 0.40 9.86 -31.79
CA GLY A 47 0.92 9.64 -30.45
C GLY A 47 2.37 10.08 -30.33
N PHE A 48 3.24 9.21 -29.81
CA PHE A 48 4.60 9.56 -29.40
C PHE A 48 5.61 8.44 -29.72
N ASP A 49 6.88 8.81 -29.72
CA ASP A 49 7.99 7.88 -29.94
C ASP A 49 8.34 7.15 -28.64
N SER A 50 8.50 5.83 -28.69
CA SER A 50 9.39 5.13 -27.76
C SER A 50 10.83 5.29 -28.26
N LYS A 51 11.72 5.73 -27.38
CA LYS A 51 13.13 6.01 -27.71
C LYS A 51 14.03 5.22 -26.78
N ASN A 52 15.15 4.73 -27.33
CA ASN A 52 16.19 4.12 -26.52
C ASN A 52 16.98 5.22 -25.80
N PRO A 53 16.94 5.29 -24.46
CA PRO A 53 17.60 6.38 -23.72
C PRO A 53 19.13 6.33 -23.79
N ALA A 54 19.73 5.19 -24.16
CA ALA A 54 21.18 5.05 -24.25
C ALA A 54 21.78 5.69 -25.51
N ASN A 55 20.99 5.92 -26.55
CA ASN A 55 21.48 6.48 -27.83
C ASN A 55 20.50 7.46 -28.52
N GLY A 56 19.28 7.62 -28.00
CA GLY A 56 18.25 8.52 -28.54
C GLY A 56 17.51 8.00 -29.77
N GLU A 57 17.82 6.79 -30.26
CA GLU A 57 17.17 6.21 -31.43
C GLU A 57 15.69 5.90 -31.16
N THR A 58 14.83 6.12 -32.14
CA THR A 58 13.41 5.75 -32.06
C THR A 58 13.24 4.25 -32.28
N LEU A 59 12.62 3.57 -31.31
CA LEU A 59 12.35 2.13 -31.36
C LEU A 59 11.02 1.83 -32.07
N ALA A 60 9.96 2.58 -31.73
CA ALA A 60 8.65 2.48 -32.37
C ALA A 60 7.78 3.72 -32.14
N GLN A 61 6.77 3.89 -32.99
CA GLN A 61 5.67 4.85 -32.79
C GLN A 61 4.57 4.21 -31.93
N LEU A 62 4.11 4.91 -30.91
CA LEU A 62 3.07 4.46 -29.99
C LEU A 62 1.86 5.38 -30.07
N SER A 63 0.66 4.81 -30.13
CA SER A 63 -0.58 5.61 -30.16
C SER A 63 -0.85 6.25 -28.80
N GLN A 64 -1.29 7.51 -28.79
CA GLN A 64 -1.88 8.17 -27.62
C GLN A 64 -3.36 7.79 -27.56
N ALA A 65 -3.77 7.04 -26.54
CA ALA A 65 -5.16 6.62 -26.41
C ALA A 65 -6.10 7.81 -26.25
N THR A 66 -7.22 7.77 -26.96
CA THR A 66 -8.34 8.68 -26.76
C THR A 66 -9.28 8.16 -25.68
N GLN A 67 -10.22 8.98 -25.21
CA GLN A 67 -11.30 8.51 -24.34
C GLN A 67 -12.07 7.34 -24.98
N THR A 68 -12.29 7.37 -26.29
CA THR A 68 -12.99 6.30 -27.01
C THR A 68 -12.21 4.97 -26.98
N ASP A 69 -10.89 5.01 -27.00
CA ASP A 69 -10.06 3.80 -26.87
C ASP A 69 -10.17 3.22 -25.46
N VAL A 70 -10.14 4.06 -24.44
CA VAL A 70 -10.33 3.65 -23.03
C VAL A 70 -11.73 3.06 -22.84
N ASP A 71 -12.78 3.72 -23.31
CA ASP A 71 -14.16 3.23 -23.24
C ASP A 71 -14.31 1.87 -23.93
N THR A 72 -13.66 1.71 -25.09
CA THR A 72 -13.67 0.45 -25.84
C THR A 72 -12.93 -0.66 -25.09
N ALA A 73 -11.79 -0.35 -24.46
CA ALA A 73 -11.04 -1.29 -23.64
C ALA A 73 -11.82 -1.73 -22.40
N VAL A 74 -12.43 -0.79 -21.68
CA VAL A 74 -13.24 -1.09 -20.49
C VAL A 74 -14.48 -1.90 -20.86
N LYS A 75 -15.17 -1.55 -21.96
CA LYS A 75 -16.31 -2.32 -22.47
C LYS A 75 -15.93 -3.75 -22.83
N ALA A 76 -14.76 -3.95 -23.44
CA ALA A 76 -14.25 -5.29 -23.74
C ALA A 76 -13.94 -6.09 -22.47
N ALA A 77 -13.28 -5.47 -21.49
CA ALA A 77 -13.01 -6.06 -20.19
C ALA A 77 -14.30 -6.48 -19.48
N ARG A 78 -15.26 -5.56 -19.35
CA ARG A 78 -16.56 -5.81 -18.73
C ARG A 78 -17.33 -6.95 -19.41
N SER A 79 -17.29 -7.01 -20.73
CA SER A 79 -17.95 -8.07 -21.51
C SER A 79 -17.33 -9.46 -21.30
N ALA A 80 -16.02 -9.53 -21.06
CA ALA A 80 -15.29 -10.78 -20.83
C ALA A 80 -15.40 -11.26 -19.37
N GLN A 81 -15.52 -10.33 -18.42
CA GLN A 81 -15.31 -10.60 -16.99
C GLN A 81 -16.22 -11.68 -16.42
N LYS A 82 -17.53 -11.62 -16.67
CA LYS A 82 -18.47 -12.62 -16.11
C LYS A 82 -18.15 -14.04 -16.57
N LYS A 83 -17.75 -14.21 -17.84
CA LYS A 83 -17.36 -15.53 -18.38
C LYS A 83 -16.01 -15.98 -17.82
N TRP A 84 -15.08 -15.06 -17.63
CA TRP A 84 -13.77 -15.34 -17.05
C TRP A 84 -13.86 -15.79 -15.59
N ALA A 85 -14.62 -15.05 -14.76
CA ALA A 85 -14.86 -15.42 -13.36
C ALA A 85 -15.61 -16.75 -13.20
N ALA A 86 -16.52 -17.06 -14.13
CA ALA A 86 -17.29 -18.32 -14.12
C ALA A 86 -16.47 -19.55 -14.55
N LEU A 87 -15.27 -19.39 -15.11
CA LEU A 87 -14.39 -20.53 -15.35
C LEU A 87 -13.98 -21.15 -13.99
N PRO A 88 -13.88 -22.49 -13.90
CA PRO A 88 -13.24 -23.13 -12.75
C PRO A 88 -11.85 -22.55 -12.53
N GLY A 89 -11.42 -22.41 -11.27
CA GLY A 89 -10.10 -21.91 -10.91
C GLY A 89 -8.96 -22.60 -11.67
N HIS A 90 -9.09 -23.92 -11.89
CA HIS A 90 -8.20 -24.73 -12.71
C HIS A 90 -8.00 -24.19 -14.14
N ASN A 91 -9.07 -23.77 -14.81
CA ASN A 91 -8.98 -23.27 -16.18
C ASN A 91 -8.28 -21.91 -16.22
N ARG A 92 -8.54 -21.02 -15.25
CA ARG A 92 -7.78 -19.77 -15.12
C ARG A 92 -6.30 -20.06 -14.87
N ALA A 93 -5.99 -20.97 -13.95
CA ALA A 93 -4.62 -21.39 -13.61
C ALA A 93 -3.83 -21.86 -14.85
N ARG A 94 -4.46 -22.62 -15.76
CA ARG A 94 -3.81 -23.07 -17.00
C ARG A 94 -3.38 -21.91 -17.91
N TYR A 95 -4.17 -20.83 -18.00
CA TYR A 95 -3.77 -19.65 -18.77
C TYR A 95 -2.62 -18.89 -18.11
N LEU A 96 -2.66 -18.68 -16.79
CA LEU A 96 -1.54 -18.04 -16.08
C LEU A 96 -0.25 -18.86 -16.22
N TYR A 97 -0.34 -20.18 -16.10
CA TYR A 97 0.79 -21.08 -16.33
C TYR A 97 1.32 -20.99 -17.77
N ALA A 98 0.43 -20.96 -18.77
CA ALA A 98 0.83 -20.81 -20.16
C ALA A 98 1.54 -19.47 -20.42
N ILE A 99 1.04 -18.38 -19.84
CA ILE A 99 1.70 -17.06 -19.88
C ILE A 99 3.09 -17.14 -19.24
N ALA A 100 3.23 -17.74 -18.05
CA ALA A 100 4.53 -17.93 -17.42
C ALA A 100 5.49 -18.69 -18.34
N ARG A 101 5.06 -19.81 -18.93
CA ARG A 101 5.88 -20.60 -19.86
C ARG A 101 6.28 -19.83 -21.12
N LEU A 102 5.42 -18.95 -21.63
CA LEU A 102 5.74 -18.11 -22.77
C LEU A 102 6.70 -16.98 -22.42
N VAL A 103 6.56 -16.36 -21.25
CA VAL A 103 7.58 -15.41 -20.72
C VAL A 103 8.93 -16.12 -20.60
N GLN A 104 8.97 -17.32 -20.04
CA GLN A 104 10.20 -18.10 -19.92
C GLN A 104 10.81 -18.45 -21.28
N LYS A 105 9.97 -18.88 -22.25
CA LYS A 105 10.40 -19.20 -23.62
C LYS A 105 10.99 -17.98 -24.34
N HIS A 106 10.38 -16.81 -24.15
CA HIS A 106 10.77 -15.56 -24.79
C HIS A 106 11.60 -14.66 -23.87
N SER A 107 12.25 -15.23 -22.85
CA SER A 107 12.90 -14.48 -21.77
C SER A 107 13.99 -13.53 -22.27
N ARG A 108 14.81 -13.98 -23.22
CA ARG A 108 15.86 -13.16 -23.84
C ARG A 108 15.28 -11.99 -24.65
N LEU A 109 14.21 -12.24 -25.39
CA LEU A 109 13.52 -11.20 -26.17
C LEU A 109 12.96 -10.12 -25.23
N PHE A 110 12.27 -10.54 -24.17
CA PHE A 110 11.78 -9.60 -23.16
C PHE A 110 12.91 -8.82 -22.49
N ALA A 111 13.99 -9.48 -22.07
CA ALA A 111 15.09 -8.83 -21.38
C ALA A 111 15.77 -7.76 -22.26
N VAL A 112 16.02 -8.09 -23.54
CA VAL A 112 16.61 -7.15 -24.50
C VAL A 112 15.67 -5.99 -24.78
N LEU A 113 14.38 -6.24 -25.00
CA LEU A 113 13.40 -5.19 -25.27
C LEU A 113 13.21 -4.27 -24.05
N GLU A 114 13.19 -4.82 -22.83
CA GLU A 114 13.15 -4.03 -21.58
C GLU A 114 14.37 -3.11 -21.49
N THR A 115 15.57 -3.63 -21.76
CA THR A 115 16.81 -2.84 -21.75
C THR A 115 16.82 -1.74 -22.82
N LEU A 116 16.34 -2.03 -24.03
CA LEU A 116 16.25 -1.03 -25.10
C LEU A 116 15.28 0.11 -24.74
N ASP A 117 14.10 -0.24 -24.21
CA ASP A 117 13.03 0.73 -23.94
C ASP A 117 13.27 1.53 -22.64
N ASN A 118 13.88 0.91 -21.62
CA ASN A 118 14.07 1.53 -20.29
C ASN A 118 15.49 2.07 -20.04
N GLY A 119 16.53 1.49 -20.64
CA GLY A 119 17.93 1.87 -20.38
C GLY A 119 18.66 1.07 -19.31
N LYS A 120 17.97 0.19 -18.57
CA LYS A 120 18.59 -0.67 -17.55
C LYS A 120 19.58 -1.70 -18.14
N PRO A 121 20.65 -2.08 -17.40
CA PRO A 121 21.59 -3.11 -17.81
C PRO A 121 20.89 -4.43 -18.13
N ILE A 122 21.29 -5.05 -19.24
CA ILE A 122 20.71 -6.32 -19.69
C ILE A 122 20.87 -7.45 -18.68
N ARG A 123 21.90 -7.38 -17.83
CA ARG A 123 22.10 -8.32 -16.73
C ARG A 123 20.96 -8.26 -15.73
N GLU A 124 20.50 -7.06 -15.35
CA GLU A 124 19.35 -6.88 -14.47
C GLU A 124 18.07 -7.42 -15.11
N SER A 125 17.77 -7.01 -16.34
CA SER A 125 16.58 -7.48 -17.06
C SER A 125 16.53 -9.00 -17.11
N ARG A 126 17.65 -9.65 -17.46
CA ARG A 126 17.72 -11.10 -17.63
C ARG A 126 17.71 -11.87 -16.31
N ASP A 127 18.41 -11.38 -15.30
CA ASP A 127 18.70 -12.15 -14.09
C ASP A 127 17.70 -11.84 -12.95
N ILE A 128 16.97 -10.72 -13.01
CA ILE A 128 16.01 -10.28 -11.98
C ILE A 128 14.60 -10.09 -12.56
N ASP A 129 14.39 -9.09 -13.43
CA ASP A 129 13.05 -8.68 -13.88
C ASP A 129 12.27 -9.84 -14.52
N ILE A 130 12.82 -10.44 -15.57
CA ILE A 130 12.12 -11.47 -16.33
C ILE A 130 11.91 -12.77 -15.52
N PRO A 131 12.88 -13.26 -14.74
CA PRO A 131 12.65 -14.38 -13.81
C PRO A 131 11.53 -14.11 -12.80
N LEU A 132 11.46 -12.89 -12.24
CA LEU A 132 10.40 -12.52 -11.32
C LEU A 132 9.04 -12.41 -12.03
N VAL A 133 8.96 -11.86 -13.25
CA VAL A 133 7.72 -11.88 -14.05
C VAL A 133 7.21 -13.30 -14.23
N HIS A 134 8.08 -14.22 -14.67
CA HIS A 134 7.76 -15.64 -14.77
C HIS A 134 7.24 -16.20 -13.43
N ARG A 135 7.96 -15.92 -12.34
CA ARG A 135 7.62 -16.38 -10.99
C ARG A 135 6.25 -15.88 -10.55
N HIS A 136 5.89 -14.63 -10.81
CA HIS A 136 4.59 -14.05 -10.47
C HIS A 136 3.44 -14.75 -11.18
N PHE A 137 3.51 -14.96 -12.49
CA PHE A 137 2.46 -15.69 -13.22
C PHE A 137 2.39 -17.17 -12.80
N TYR A 138 3.55 -17.82 -12.58
CA TYR A 138 3.60 -19.21 -12.14
C TYR A 138 2.97 -19.39 -10.75
N TYR A 139 3.31 -18.53 -9.79
CA TYR A 139 2.78 -18.58 -8.43
C TYR A 139 1.27 -18.30 -8.39
N HIS A 140 0.82 -17.26 -9.09
CA HIS A 140 -0.59 -16.89 -9.12
C HIS A 140 -1.47 -17.87 -9.92
N ALA A 141 -0.88 -18.70 -10.79
CA ALA A 141 -1.59 -19.85 -11.35
C ALA A 141 -2.06 -20.80 -10.24
N GLY A 142 -1.20 -21.09 -9.26
CA GLY A 142 -1.57 -21.86 -8.06
C GLY A 142 -2.67 -21.18 -7.25
N MET A 143 -2.61 -19.85 -7.09
CA MET A 143 -3.66 -19.10 -6.38
C MET A 143 -5.01 -19.15 -7.08
N ALA A 144 -5.03 -19.10 -8.42
CA ALA A 144 -6.27 -19.29 -9.18
C ALA A 144 -6.85 -20.70 -8.96
N GLN A 145 -6.00 -21.73 -8.89
CA GLN A 145 -6.40 -23.12 -8.65
C GLN A 145 -7.00 -23.32 -7.25
N LEU A 146 -6.54 -22.57 -6.25
CA LEU A 146 -6.90 -22.71 -4.84
C LEU A 146 -8.02 -21.76 -4.38
N MET A 147 -8.42 -20.78 -5.19
CA MET A 147 -9.39 -19.75 -4.79
C MET A 147 -10.70 -20.33 -4.21
N ASP A 148 -11.27 -21.36 -4.84
CA ASP A 148 -12.56 -21.91 -4.40
C ASP A 148 -12.46 -22.68 -3.07
N SER A 149 -11.30 -23.26 -2.73
CA SER A 149 -11.10 -24.01 -1.47
C SER A 149 -10.65 -23.10 -0.33
N GLU A 150 -9.74 -22.16 -0.61
CA GLU A 150 -9.12 -21.32 0.41
C GLU A 150 -9.85 -19.98 0.64
N LEU A 151 -10.59 -19.50 -0.36
CA LEU A 151 -11.37 -18.24 -0.31
C LEU A 151 -12.83 -18.48 -0.72
N PRO A 152 -13.55 -19.46 -0.13
CA PRO A 152 -14.88 -19.87 -0.58
C PRO A 152 -15.95 -18.79 -0.42
N ASP A 153 -15.72 -17.79 0.43
CA ASP A 153 -16.60 -16.65 0.69
C ASP A 153 -16.26 -15.41 -0.16
N ARG A 154 -15.25 -15.48 -1.02
CA ARG A 154 -14.78 -14.36 -1.84
C ARG A 154 -15.13 -14.53 -3.32
N GLU A 155 -15.37 -13.43 -4.02
CA GLU A 155 -15.55 -13.37 -5.47
C GLU A 155 -14.75 -12.21 -6.08
N ALA A 156 -14.57 -12.24 -7.41
CA ALA A 156 -13.90 -11.19 -8.16
C ALA A 156 -14.57 -9.83 -7.94
N LEU A 157 -13.79 -8.75 -7.95
CA LEU A 157 -14.32 -7.39 -7.94
C LEU A 157 -15.03 -7.07 -9.26
N GLY A 158 -14.35 -7.36 -10.38
CA GLY A 158 -14.83 -7.15 -11.74
C GLY A 158 -13.72 -6.67 -12.68
N VAL A 159 -13.80 -5.42 -13.15
CA VAL A 159 -12.81 -4.78 -14.04
C VAL A 159 -11.82 -3.98 -13.21
N CYS A 160 -10.52 -4.18 -13.43
CA CYS A 160 -9.44 -3.45 -12.79
C CYS A 160 -8.76 -2.50 -13.78
N GLY A 161 -8.79 -1.19 -13.50
CA GLY A 161 -7.94 -0.19 -14.12
C GLY A 161 -6.57 -0.19 -13.44
N GLN A 162 -5.50 -0.35 -14.22
CA GLN A 162 -4.15 -0.54 -13.70
C GLN A 162 -3.18 0.43 -14.38
N ILE A 163 -2.40 1.14 -13.58
CA ILE A 163 -1.46 2.16 -14.07
C ILE A 163 -0.12 1.91 -13.38
N ILE A 164 0.93 1.74 -14.17
CA ILE A 164 2.24 1.31 -13.69
C ILE A 164 3.35 2.30 -14.08
N PRO A 165 4.44 2.38 -13.30
CA PRO A 165 5.56 3.27 -13.54
C PRO A 165 6.52 2.67 -14.57
N TRP A 166 7.56 3.43 -14.89
CA TRP A 166 8.50 3.13 -15.96
C TRP A 166 9.74 2.33 -15.54
N ASN A 167 9.99 2.14 -14.25
CA ASN A 167 11.27 1.64 -13.75
C ASN A 167 11.44 0.12 -13.84
N PHE A 168 10.37 -0.65 -13.62
CA PHE A 168 10.34 -2.10 -13.88
C PHE A 168 9.11 -2.45 -14.72
N PRO A 169 9.06 -2.03 -15.99
CA PRO A 169 7.83 -2.05 -16.80
C PRO A 169 7.11 -3.40 -16.79
N LEU A 170 7.79 -4.48 -17.14
CA LEU A 170 7.16 -5.79 -17.23
C LEU A 170 6.91 -6.43 -15.86
N LEU A 171 7.80 -6.21 -14.89
CA LEU A 171 7.60 -6.72 -13.52
C LEU A 171 6.41 -6.06 -12.83
N MET A 172 6.26 -4.74 -12.97
CA MET A 172 5.10 -4.00 -12.46
C MET A 172 3.80 -4.45 -13.14
N LEU A 173 3.85 -4.72 -14.45
CA LEU A 173 2.73 -5.37 -15.14
C LEU A 173 2.39 -6.71 -14.49
N ALA A 174 3.38 -7.56 -14.21
CA ALA A 174 3.16 -8.87 -13.60
C ALA A 174 2.53 -8.76 -12.20
N TRP A 175 3.01 -7.83 -11.36
CA TRP A 175 2.47 -7.55 -10.02
C TRP A 175 0.99 -7.14 -10.05
N LYS A 176 0.57 -6.45 -11.10
CA LYS A 176 -0.83 -6.00 -11.27
C LYS A 176 -1.70 -7.06 -11.94
N VAL A 177 -1.27 -7.58 -13.08
CA VAL A 177 -2.12 -8.42 -13.94
C VAL A 177 -2.28 -9.83 -13.36
N ALA A 178 -1.21 -10.44 -12.86
CA ALA A 178 -1.25 -11.83 -12.39
C ALA A 178 -2.27 -12.06 -11.26
N PRO A 179 -2.26 -11.32 -10.13
CA PRO A 179 -3.27 -11.51 -9.09
C PRO A 179 -4.69 -11.15 -9.56
N ALA A 180 -4.84 -10.11 -10.39
CA ALA A 180 -6.15 -9.69 -10.90
C ALA A 180 -6.84 -10.82 -11.67
N ILE A 181 -6.17 -11.39 -12.69
CA ILE A 181 -6.77 -12.43 -13.52
C ILE A 181 -6.85 -13.78 -12.80
N ALA A 182 -5.96 -14.05 -11.84
CA ALA A 182 -6.07 -15.24 -10.99
C ALA A 182 -7.38 -15.25 -10.18
N MET A 183 -7.75 -14.10 -9.62
CA MET A 183 -8.97 -13.90 -8.83
C MET A 183 -10.24 -13.69 -9.68
N GLY A 184 -10.16 -13.89 -11.01
CA GLY A 184 -11.33 -13.80 -11.90
C GLY A 184 -11.68 -12.38 -12.36
N ASN A 185 -10.80 -11.41 -12.15
CA ASN A 185 -10.96 -10.06 -12.71
C ASN A 185 -10.46 -9.97 -14.15
N THR A 186 -10.83 -8.90 -14.84
CA THR A 186 -10.28 -8.51 -16.15
C THR A 186 -9.61 -7.16 -16.04
N VAL A 187 -8.64 -6.86 -16.89
CA VAL A 187 -7.79 -5.68 -16.72
C VAL A 187 -7.82 -4.74 -17.93
N VAL A 188 -7.74 -3.44 -17.63
CA VAL A 188 -7.33 -2.38 -18.55
C VAL A 188 -6.09 -1.74 -17.95
N LEU A 189 -4.94 -1.99 -18.57
CA LEU A 189 -3.65 -1.55 -18.08
C LEU A 189 -3.04 -0.47 -18.98
N LYS A 190 -2.48 0.57 -18.36
CA LYS A 190 -1.65 1.57 -19.04
C LYS A 190 -0.19 1.48 -18.55
N PRO A 191 0.77 1.07 -19.40
CA PRO A 191 2.19 1.17 -19.09
C PRO A 191 2.64 2.64 -19.08
N ALA A 192 3.78 2.93 -18.47
CA ALA A 192 4.32 4.29 -18.50
C ALA A 192 4.65 4.73 -19.95
N GLU A 193 4.55 6.04 -20.20
CA GLU A 193 4.76 6.62 -21.53
C GLU A 193 6.14 6.28 -22.08
N TYR A 194 7.17 6.35 -21.23
CA TYR A 194 8.55 6.11 -21.64
C TYR A 194 8.89 4.63 -21.90
N THR A 195 8.08 3.68 -21.42
CA THR A 195 8.46 2.26 -21.39
C THR A 195 7.29 1.30 -21.64
N SER A 196 6.72 1.39 -22.85
CA SER A 196 5.50 0.65 -23.22
C SER A 196 5.74 -0.66 -23.99
N LEU A 197 6.94 -0.90 -24.52
CA LEU A 197 7.16 -1.94 -25.53
C LEU A 197 7.02 -3.36 -24.97
N THR A 198 7.51 -3.63 -23.77
CA THR A 198 7.38 -4.96 -23.16
C THR A 198 5.96 -5.28 -22.71
N ALA A 199 5.16 -4.27 -22.37
CA ALA A 199 3.72 -4.44 -22.15
C ALA A 199 3.00 -4.83 -23.45
N LEU A 200 3.38 -4.23 -24.58
CA LEU A 200 2.84 -4.58 -25.90
C LEU A 200 3.29 -5.99 -26.34
N LEU A 201 4.54 -6.37 -26.09
CA LEU A 201 5.01 -7.74 -26.28
C LEU A 201 4.24 -8.73 -25.39
N PHE A 202 3.95 -8.37 -24.13
CA PHE A 202 3.11 -9.18 -23.25
C PHE A 202 1.69 -9.37 -23.81
N ALA A 203 1.09 -8.33 -24.41
CA ALA A 203 -0.19 -8.45 -25.12
C ALA A 203 -0.14 -9.49 -26.25
N ASP A 204 0.96 -9.53 -27.02
CA ASP A 204 1.15 -10.57 -28.03
C ASP A 204 1.31 -11.97 -27.40
N ILE A 205 1.99 -12.07 -26.25
CA ILE A 205 2.05 -13.32 -25.47
C ILE A 205 0.66 -13.75 -24.99
N CYS A 206 -0.21 -12.86 -24.53
CA CYS A 206 -1.58 -13.19 -24.17
C CYS A 206 -2.36 -13.78 -25.36
N ARG A 207 -2.17 -13.23 -26.56
CA ARG A 207 -2.75 -13.77 -27.80
C ARG A 207 -2.22 -15.18 -28.09
N GLN A 208 -0.92 -15.41 -27.98
CA GLN A 208 -0.30 -16.73 -28.19
C GLN A 208 -0.72 -17.76 -27.13
N ALA A 209 -0.93 -17.34 -25.89
CA ALA A 209 -1.45 -18.18 -24.80
C ALA A 209 -2.93 -18.58 -25.01
N GLY A 210 -3.60 -18.01 -26.02
CA GLY A 210 -5.02 -18.22 -26.26
C GLY A 210 -5.91 -17.59 -25.19
N LEU A 211 -5.42 -16.57 -24.46
CA LEU A 211 -6.17 -15.92 -23.39
C LEU A 211 -7.52 -15.40 -23.95
N PRO A 212 -8.65 -15.61 -23.25
CA PRO A 212 -9.94 -15.15 -23.75
C PRO A 212 -9.94 -13.65 -24.04
N LYS A 213 -10.51 -13.29 -25.19
CA LYS A 213 -10.56 -11.90 -25.67
C LYS A 213 -11.19 -10.98 -24.62
N GLY A 214 -10.53 -9.85 -24.35
CA GLY A 214 -10.98 -8.85 -23.38
C GLY A 214 -10.53 -9.11 -21.94
N VAL A 215 -9.94 -10.26 -21.60
CA VAL A 215 -9.44 -10.49 -20.22
C VAL A 215 -8.28 -9.55 -19.88
N VAL A 216 -7.40 -9.30 -20.85
CA VAL A 216 -6.34 -8.30 -20.77
C VAL A 216 -6.53 -7.30 -21.91
N ASN A 217 -6.50 -6.02 -21.59
CA ASN A 217 -6.48 -4.92 -22.54
C ASN A 217 -5.37 -3.95 -22.13
N ILE A 218 -4.58 -3.49 -23.09
CA ILE A 218 -3.45 -2.58 -22.87
C ILE A 218 -3.65 -1.36 -23.76
N VAL A 219 -3.70 -0.19 -23.14
CA VAL A 219 -3.79 1.11 -23.81
C VAL A 219 -2.53 1.93 -23.48
N THR A 220 -2.03 2.67 -24.46
CA THR A 220 -0.81 3.47 -24.33
C THR A 220 -1.17 4.95 -24.32
N GLY A 221 -0.36 5.76 -23.64
CA GLY A 221 -0.61 7.19 -23.54
C GLY A 221 0.15 7.83 -22.40
N ASP A 222 -0.01 9.13 -22.22
CA ASP A 222 0.54 9.93 -21.12
C ASP A 222 -0.27 9.79 -19.81
N GLY A 223 -0.12 10.76 -18.91
CA GLY A 223 -0.89 10.84 -17.65
C GLY A 223 -2.39 11.06 -17.85
N ALA A 224 -2.82 11.72 -18.93
CA ALA A 224 -4.23 11.97 -19.20
C ALA A 224 -5.00 10.67 -19.45
N VAL A 225 -4.38 9.70 -20.14
CA VAL A 225 -4.97 8.36 -20.33
C VAL A 225 -5.10 7.62 -19.01
N GLY A 226 -4.13 7.78 -18.10
CA GLY A 226 -4.24 7.27 -16.74
C GLY A 226 -5.45 7.85 -16.01
N GLU A 227 -5.66 9.17 -16.11
CA GLU A 227 -6.82 9.86 -15.54
C GLU A 227 -8.16 9.38 -16.14
N MET A 228 -8.22 9.15 -17.46
CA MET A 228 -9.40 8.57 -18.14
C MET A 228 -9.76 7.20 -17.54
N ILE A 229 -8.76 6.34 -17.30
CA ILE A 229 -8.96 5.03 -16.67
C ILE A 229 -9.48 5.21 -15.23
N VAL A 230 -8.85 6.09 -14.44
CA VAL A 230 -9.25 6.32 -13.04
C VAL A 230 -10.71 6.78 -12.93
N ASN A 231 -11.13 7.69 -13.81
CA ASN A 231 -12.45 8.30 -13.80
C ASN A 231 -13.54 7.44 -14.45
N HIS A 232 -13.20 6.39 -15.20
CA HIS A 232 -14.19 5.57 -15.90
C HIS A 232 -15.15 4.86 -14.91
N GLU A 233 -16.47 5.00 -15.10
CA GLU A 233 -17.50 4.50 -14.17
C GLU A 233 -17.56 2.96 -14.12
N ASP A 234 -17.40 2.29 -15.28
CA ASP A 234 -17.42 0.81 -15.36
C ASP A 234 -16.12 0.13 -14.88
N ILE A 235 -15.28 0.77 -14.07
CA ILE A 235 -14.13 0.14 -13.42
C ILE A 235 -14.41 -0.05 -11.94
N ASP A 236 -14.19 -1.27 -11.42
CA ASP A 236 -14.48 -1.63 -10.02
C ASP A 236 -13.26 -1.45 -9.10
N LYS A 237 -12.04 -1.45 -9.67
CA LYS A 237 -10.79 -1.30 -8.94
C LYS A 237 -9.78 -0.45 -9.68
N ILE A 238 -9.12 0.45 -8.95
CA ILE A 238 -7.87 1.08 -9.39
C ILE A 238 -6.69 0.49 -8.61
N ALA A 239 -5.65 0.10 -9.35
CA ALA A 239 -4.36 -0.26 -8.78
C ALA A 239 -3.27 0.58 -9.44
N PHE A 240 -2.63 1.44 -8.66
CA PHE A 240 -1.65 2.41 -9.15
C PHE A 240 -0.31 2.21 -8.45
N THR A 241 0.76 2.27 -9.24
CA THR A 241 2.12 2.46 -8.72
C THR A 241 2.74 3.68 -9.36
N GLY A 242 3.33 4.57 -8.56
CA GLY A 242 3.97 5.79 -9.04
C GLY A 242 4.17 6.82 -7.93
N SER A 243 4.19 8.11 -8.28
CA SER A 243 4.49 9.16 -7.30
C SER A 243 3.36 9.38 -6.30
N THR A 244 3.73 9.77 -5.07
CA THR A 244 2.76 10.10 -4.02
C THR A 244 1.83 11.25 -4.42
N SER A 245 2.32 12.24 -5.17
CA SER A 245 1.50 13.36 -5.64
C SER A 245 0.38 12.91 -6.59
N VAL A 246 0.64 11.95 -7.47
CA VAL A 246 -0.39 11.37 -8.33
C VAL A 246 -1.31 10.45 -7.52
N GLY A 247 -0.79 9.69 -6.57
CA GLY A 247 -1.59 8.86 -5.66
C GLY A 247 -2.67 9.67 -4.90
N ARG A 248 -2.33 10.89 -4.44
CA ARG A 248 -3.30 11.82 -3.83
C ARG A 248 -4.43 12.20 -4.80
N LYS A 249 -4.07 12.62 -6.01
CA LYS A 249 -5.05 12.98 -7.06
C LYS A 249 -5.97 11.81 -7.40
N ILE A 250 -5.42 10.58 -7.45
CA ILE A 250 -6.23 9.38 -7.70
C ILE A 250 -7.20 9.15 -6.53
N ARG A 251 -6.75 9.26 -5.27
CA ARG A 251 -7.65 9.10 -4.12
C ARG A 251 -8.78 10.14 -4.13
N GLU A 252 -8.48 11.39 -4.48
CA GLU A 252 -9.47 12.46 -4.66
C GLU A 252 -10.46 12.12 -5.78
N ALA A 253 -9.97 11.73 -6.95
CA ALA A 253 -10.78 11.41 -8.12
C ALA A 253 -11.69 10.19 -7.93
N THR A 254 -11.27 9.19 -7.15
CA THR A 254 -12.09 8.00 -6.87
C THR A 254 -12.97 8.12 -5.63
N ALA A 255 -12.92 9.24 -4.91
CA ALA A 255 -13.68 9.43 -3.67
C ALA A 255 -15.19 9.28 -3.89
N GLY A 256 -15.83 8.38 -3.14
CA GLY A 256 -17.28 8.13 -3.19
C GLY A 256 -17.73 7.30 -4.39
N SER A 257 -16.83 6.87 -5.27
CA SER A 257 -17.17 6.05 -6.44
C SER A 257 -17.47 4.58 -6.11
N GLY A 258 -17.16 4.14 -4.88
CA GLY A 258 -17.24 2.73 -4.48
C GLY A 258 -16.13 1.84 -5.03
N LYS A 259 -15.17 2.40 -5.80
CA LYS A 259 -14.03 1.66 -6.35
C LYS A 259 -13.10 1.16 -5.23
N ALA A 260 -12.63 -0.07 -5.36
CA ALA A 260 -11.49 -0.54 -4.58
C ALA A 260 -10.22 0.19 -5.05
N LEU A 261 -9.32 0.54 -4.11
CA LEU A 261 -8.11 1.29 -4.42
C LEU A 261 -6.89 0.65 -3.75
N THR A 262 -5.80 0.51 -4.50
CA THR A 262 -4.47 0.17 -4.00
C THR A 262 -3.47 1.16 -4.56
N LEU A 263 -2.63 1.71 -3.69
CA LEU A 263 -1.64 2.72 -4.04
C LEU A 263 -0.28 2.24 -3.53
N GLU A 264 0.66 2.00 -4.43
CA GLU A 264 2.07 1.76 -4.11
C GLU A 264 2.89 2.97 -4.54
N LEU A 265 3.34 3.78 -3.58
CA LEU A 265 3.83 5.12 -3.86
C LEU A 265 5.32 5.27 -3.56
N GLY A 266 5.78 6.52 -3.49
CA GLY A 266 7.19 6.84 -3.26
C GLY A 266 7.73 6.27 -1.94
N GLY A 267 9.03 6.04 -1.91
CA GLY A 267 9.75 5.55 -0.75
C GLY A 267 11.13 6.15 -0.70
N LYS A 268 11.53 6.65 0.47
CA LYS A 268 12.91 7.00 0.75
C LYS A 268 13.49 5.98 1.73
N SER A 269 13.62 4.74 1.27
CA SER A 269 13.93 3.61 2.16
C SER A 269 15.29 3.77 2.87
N PRO A 270 15.33 3.60 4.21
CA PRO A 270 16.58 3.67 4.96
C PRO A 270 17.37 2.37 4.84
N TYR A 271 18.69 2.50 4.82
CA TYR A 271 19.67 1.42 4.81
C TYR A 271 20.57 1.56 6.03
N VAL A 272 20.28 0.79 7.08
CA VAL A 272 20.90 0.93 8.40
C VAL A 272 22.08 -0.02 8.52
N VAL A 273 23.26 0.49 8.87
CA VAL A 273 24.48 -0.31 9.04
C VAL A 273 25.04 -0.10 10.45
N PHE A 274 24.99 -1.16 11.27
CA PHE A 274 25.51 -1.17 12.63
C PHE A 274 27.02 -1.45 12.67
N GLU A 275 27.67 -1.13 13.79
CA GLU A 275 29.12 -1.31 14.00
C GLU A 275 29.61 -2.75 13.79
N ASP A 276 28.75 -3.73 14.09
CA ASP A 276 29.03 -5.15 13.98
C ASP A 276 28.53 -5.79 12.67
N ALA A 277 28.09 -4.97 11.70
CA ALA A 277 27.71 -5.46 10.38
C ALA A 277 28.91 -6.10 9.65
N ASP A 278 28.63 -7.10 8.83
CA ASP A 278 29.53 -7.44 7.72
C ASP A 278 29.56 -6.26 6.73
N ILE A 279 30.60 -5.43 6.86
CA ILE A 279 30.75 -4.21 6.07
C ILE A 279 30.87 -4.50 4.58
N ASP A 280 31.56 -5.57 4.20
CA ASP A 280 31.80 -5.85 2.79
C ASP A 280 30.50 -6.33 2.12
N SER A 281 29.76 -7.21 2.77
CA SER A 281 28.42 -7.61 2.30
C SER A 281 27.42 -6.44 2.32
N ALA A 282 27.46 -5.58 3.35
CA ALA A 282 26.60 -4.41 3.42
C ALA A 282 26.91 -3.39 2.31
N ILE A 283 28.15 -3.27 1.86
CA ILE A 283 28.53 -2.42 0.73
C ILE A 283 28.06 -3.03 -0.59
N GLU A 284 28.31 -4.32 -0.85
CA GLU A 284 27.81 -4.95 -2.09
C GLU A 284 26.28 -4.93 -2.16
N GLY A 285 25.59 -5.20 -1.05
CA GLY A 285 24.14 -5.05 -0.98
C GLY A 285 23.67 -3.62 -1.28
N LEU A 286 24.41 -2.60 -0.83
CA LEU A 286 24.07 -1.20 -1.09
C LEU A 286 24.32 -0.82 -2.55
N VAL A 287 25.37 -1.38 -3.15
CA VAL A 287 25.66 -1.26 -4.58
C VAL A 287 24.47 -1.78 -5.39
N ASP A 288 24.01 -2.98 -5.06
CA ASP A 288 22.83 -3.64 -5.63
C ASP A 288 21.50 -2.98 -5.21
N ALA A 289 21.50 -2.07 -4.24
CA ALA A 289 20.29 -1.35 -3.82
C ALA A 289 20.08 -0.04 -4.57
N ILE A 290 21.17 0.62 -4.97
CA ILE A 290 21.16 2.01 -5.44
C ILE A 290 21.66 2.17 -6.85
N TRP A 291 22.64 1.39 -7.27
CA TRP A 291 23.17 1.51 -8.63
C TRP A 291 22.60 0.43 -9.55
N PHE A 292 22.04 -0.63 -8.95
CA PHE A 292 20.98 -1.43 -9.54
C PHE A 292 19.81 -0.56 -10.00
N ASN A 293 19.35 -0.78 -11.23
CA ASN A 293 18.39 0.05 -11.96
C ASN A 293 18.67 1.55 -11.86
N GLN A 294 19.95 1.93 -11.72
CA GLN A 294 20.43 3.30 -11.60
C GLN A 294 19.68 4.08 -10.49
N GLY A 295 19.20 3.42 -9.44
CA GLY A 295 18.52 4.05 -8.30
C GLY A 295 17.06 4.41 -8.55
N GLN A 296 16.51 3.97 -9.68
CA GLN A 296 15.09 4.11 -10.04
C GLN A 296 14.27 2.99 -9.42
N VAL A 297 14.43 2.78 -8.12
CA VAL A 297 13.77 1.71 -7.37
C VAL A 297 13.03 2.33 -6.20
N CYS A 298 11.72 2.07 -6.09
CA CYS A 298 10.88 2.65 -5.03
C CYS A 298 11.37 2.29 -3.62
N CYS A 299 12.01 1.13 -3.45
CA CYS A 299 12.59 0.65 -2.21
C CYS A 299 14.11 0.80 -2.12
N ALA A 300 14.74 1.59 -3.00
CA ALA A 300 16.18 1.80 -3.00
C ALA A 300 16.67 2.22 -1.62
N GLY A 301 17.82 1.68 -1.17
CA GLY A 301 18.51 2.01 0.08
C GLY A 301 19.11 3.42 0.11
N SER A 302 18.36 4.41 -0.37
CA SER A 302 18.86 5.73 -0.79
C SER A 302 19.10 6.69 0.37
N ARG A 303 18.77 6.26 1.60
CA ARG A 303 19.16 6.90 2.86
C ARG A 303 20.05 5.95 3.64
N LEU A 304 21.35 6.06 3.44
CA LEU A 304 22.34 5.30 4.20
C LEU A 304 22.49 5.90 5.61
N LEU A 305 22.24 5.07 6.62
CA LEU A 305 22.48 5.38 8.02
C LEU A 305 23.62 4.49 8.51
N VAL A 306 24.78 5.06 8.85
CA VAL A 306 25.94 4.28 9.30
C VAL A 306 26.28 4.62 10.75
N GLN A 307 26.52 3.61 11.58
CA GLN A 307 26.92 3.87 12.97
C GLN A 307 28.31 4.52 13.03
N GLU A 308 28.46 5.55 13.88
CA GLU A 308 29.63 6.45 13.85
C GLU A 308 30.98 5.75 14.01
N GLY A 309 31.06 4.65 14.76
CA GLY A 309 32.31 3.88 14.97
C GLY A 309 32.88 3.21 13.72
N ILE A 310 32.09 3.04 12.65
CA ILE A 310 32.56 2.43 11.39
C ILE A 310 32.42 3.35 10.16
N ALA A 311 31.87 4.55 10.32
CA ALA A 311 31.48 5.42 9.21
C ALA A 311 32.63 5.73 8.24
N ASP A 312 33.79 6.19 8.73
CA ASP A 312 34.94 6.53 7.88
C ASP A 312 35.43 5.34 7.07
N ARG A 313 35.56 4.17 7.71
CA ARG A 313 35.96 2.92 7.07
C ARG A 313 34.93 2.48 6.02
N PHE A 314 33.66 2.59 6.34
CA PHE A 314 32.56 2.24 5.45
C PHE A 314 32.57 3.15 4.20
N TYR A 315 32.65 4.46 4.39
CA TYR A 315 32.67 5.42 3.27
C TYR A 315 33.90 5.26 2.40
N ALA A 316 35.08 5.02 2.97
CA ALA A 316 36.29 4.77 2.19
C ALA A 316 36.14 3.53 1.29
N LYS A 317 35.64 2.42 1.83
CA LYS A 317 35.38 1.19 1.05
C LYS A 317 34.27 1.39 0.02
N LEU A 318 33.20 2.10 0.37
CA LEU A 318 32.09 2.39 -0.53
C LEU A 318 32.56 3.25 -1.72
N LYS A 319 33.31 4.32 -1.49
CA LYS A 319 33.90 5.16 -2.55
C LYS A 319 34.76 4.31 -3.50
N ALA A 320 35.67 3.49 -2.95
CA ALA A 320 36.50 2.59 -3.75
C ALA A 320 35.67 1.58 -4.57
N ARG A 321 34.57 1.06 -4.00
CA ARG A 321 33.67 0.13 -4.69
C ARG A 321 32.85 0.82 -5.79
N MET A 322 32.42 2.06 -5.55
CA MET A 322 31.73 2.90 -6.53
C MET A 322 32.61 3.19 -7.75
N ASP A 323 33.91 3.47 -7.55
CA ASP A 323 34.87 3.66 -8.64
C ASP A 323 35.05 2.42 -9.53
N GLY A 324 34.71 1.23 -9.02
CA GLY A 324 34.71 -0.01 -9.78
C GLY A 324 33.47 -0.26 -10.63
N LEU A 325 32.43 0.58 -10.53
CA LEU A 325 31.18 0.40 -11.30
C LEU A 325 31.37 0.79 -12.76
N ARG A 326 30.98 -0.10 -13.66
CA ARG A 326 31.03 0.13 -15.11
C ARG A 326 29.76 0.82 -15.57
N LEU A 327 29.90 2.04 -16.06
CA LEU A 327 28.84 2.82 -16.67
C LEU A 327 28.97 2.76 -18.19
N GLY A 328 27.87 2.54 -18.93
CA GLY A 328 27.93 2.51 -20.39
C GLY A 328 26.75 1.83 -21.08
N ASN A 329 26.99 1.29 -22.28
CA ASN A 329 25.96 0.66 -23.11
C ASN A 329 25.23 -0.46 -22.36
N PRO A 330 23.92 -0.33 -22.08
CA PRO A 330 23.21 -1.27 -21.24
C PRO A 330 23.04 -2.66 -21.87
N LEU A 331 23.28 -2.84 -23.18
CA LEU A 331 23.32 -4.17 -23.81
C LEU A 331 24.62 -4.94 -23.54
N ASP A 332 25.67 -4.29 -23.04
CA ASP A 332 26.85 -5.00 -22.58
C ASP A 332 26.59 -5.61 -21.20
N LYS A 333 26.74 -6.94 -21.10
CA LYS A 333 26.52 -7.74 -19.88
C LYS A 333 27.43 -7.33 -18.73
N CYS A 334 28.54 -6.68 -19.05
CA CYS A 334 29.49 -6.14 -18.10
C CYS A 334 29.05 -4.80 -17.51
N ILE A 335 28.08 -4.09 -18.07
CA ILE A 335 27.66 -2.81 -17.49
C ILE A 335 26.89 -3.00 -16.18
N ASP A 336 27.18 -2.14 -15.21
CA ASP A 336 26.56 -2.09 -13.89
C ASP A 336 25.57 -0.92 -13.81
N VAL A 337 25.84 0.18 -14.51
CA VAL A 337 25.04 1.42 -14.52
C VAL A 337 24.66 1.76 -15.96
N GLY A 338 23.39 1.57 -16.28
CA GLY A 338 22.80 1.87 -17.59
C GLY A 338 22.43 3.35 -17.78
N ALA A 339 21.52 3.60 -18.71
CA ALA A 339 20.99 4.93 -18.98
C ALA A 339 19.77 5.23 -18.10
N ILE A 340 19.67 6.47 -17.61
CA ILE A 340 18.44 7.03 -17.03
C ILE A 340 17.35 7.02 -18.10
N VAL A 341 16.14 6.60 -17.71
CA VAL A 341 15.03 6.29 -18.63
C VAL A 341 14.69 7.36 -19.67
N ASP A 342 14.90 8.66 -19.37
CA ASP A 342 14.49 9.77 -20.23
C ASP A 342 15.26 11.06 -19.89
N PRO A 343 15.50 11.98 -20.86
CA PRO A 343 16.14 13.27 -20.60
C PRO A 343 15.46 14.12 -19.51
N VAL A 344 14.13 14.04 -19.35
CA VAL A 344 13.39 14.75 -18.30
C VAL A 344 13.82 14.27 -16.92
N GLN A 345 13.97 12.95 -16.74
CA GLN A 345 14.41 12.37 -15.48
C GLN A 345 15.88 12.69 -15.20
N LEU A 346 16.75 12.61 -16.22
CA LEU A 346 18.15 13.01 -16.09
C LEU A 346 18.28 14.47 -15.62
N LYS A 347 17.46 15.37 -16.19
CA LYS A 347 17.41 16.78 -15.79
C LYS A 347 16.93 16.94 -14.34
N THR A 348 15.90 16.21 -13.94
CA THR A 348 15.36 16.26 -12.57
C THR A 348 16.39 15.84 -11.53
N ILE A 349 17.12 14.74 -11.79
CA ILE A 349 18.21 14.27 -10.92
C ILE A 349 19.31 15.33 -10.85
N THR A 350 19.77 15.81 -12.01
CA THR A 350 20.83 16.83 -12.10
C THR A 350 20.48 18.10 -11.35
N ASP A 351 19.30 18.67 -11.60
CA ASP A 351 18.85 19.92 -10.95
C ASP A 351 18.76 19.74 -9.41
N LEU A 352 18.26 18.59 -8.95
CA LEU A 352 18.11 18.33 -7.51
C LEU A 352 19.46 18.19 -6.82
N VAL A 353 20.43 17.52 -7.44
CA VAL A 353 21.79 17.37 -6.88
C VAL A 353 22.59 18.67 -6.95
N GLU A 354 22.55 19.37 -8.09
CA GLU A 354 23.32 20.62 -8.28
C GLU A 354 22.76 21.80 -7.45
N SER A 355 21.48 21.76 -7.07
CA SER A 355 20.89 22.75 -6.17
C SER A 355 21.20 22.52 -4.68
N ASN A 356 21.82 21.38 -4.33
CA ASN A 356 22.15 21.05 -2.95
C ASN A 356 23.46 21.69 -2.49
N THR A 357 23.43 22.38 -1.35
CA THR A 357 24.59 23.03 -0.73
C THR A 357 25.13 22.30 0.50
N ASP A 358 24.47 21.22 0.94
CA ASP A 358 24.79 20.50 2.17
C ASP A 358 25.64 19.24 1.89
N GLY A 359 26.50 18.89 2.85
CA GLY A 359 27.29 17.66 2.78
C GLY A 359 28.43 17.69 1.76
N GLU A 360 29.06 16.53 1.57
CA GLU A 360 30.16 16.32 0.62
C GLU A 360 29.67 15.42 -0.52
N ILE A 361 29.78 15.91 -1.75
CA ILE A 361 29.42 15.16 -2.95
C ILE A 361 30.65 14.44 -3.49
N TYR A 362 30.54 13.12 -3.61
CA TYR A 362 31.48 12.27 -4.29
C TYR A 362 30.83 11.62 -5.51
N ARG A 363 31.47 11.73 -6.67
CA ARG A 363 31.06 11.09 -7.93
C ARG A 363 32.11 10.07 -8.32
N ALA A 364 31.69 8.87 -8.66
CA ALA A 364 32.60 7.83 -9.14
C ALA A 364 33.34 8.29 -10.39
N GLY A 365 34.62 7.93 -10.52
CA GLY A 365 35.50 8.28 -11.64
C GLY A 365 35.21 7.53 -12.95
N ALA A 366 33.94 7.24 -13.26
CA ALA A 366 33.54 6.53 -14.47
C ALA A 366 33.53 7.46 -15.69
N THR A 367 33.93 6.92 -16.86
CA THR A 367 33.80 7.65 -18.14
C THR A 367 32.32 7.69 -18.54
N ILE A 368 31.78 8.89 -18.67
CA ILE A 368 30.37 9.09 -19.07
C ILE A 368 30.30 9.15 -20.60
N PRO A 369 29.48 8.32 -21.26
CA PRO A 369 29.24 8.43 -22.70
C PRO A 369 28.77 9.83 -23.10
N ALA A 370 29.22 10.31 -24.26
CA ALA A 370 28.91 11.65 -24.76
C ALA A 370 27.46 11.80 -25.23
N GLU A 371 26.83 10.69 -25.61
CA GLU A 371 25.44 10.61 -26.09
C GLU A 371 24.62 9.71 -25.16
N GLY A 372 23.31 9.89 -25.15
CA GLY A 372 22.39 9.17 -24.28
C GLY A 372 22.23 9.79 -22.89
N CYS A 373 21.40 9.15 -22.07
CA CYS A 373 21.00 9.67 -20.76
C CYS A 373 21.81 9.02 -19.64
N PHE A 374 23.04 9.46 -19.38
CA PHE A 374 23.89 8.86 -18.35
C PHE A 374 24.13 9.79 -17.17
N TYR A 375 24.03 9.25 -15.95
CA TYR A 375 24.33 9.98 -14.70
C TYR A 375 25.29 9.16 -13.84
N PRO A 376 26.38 9.76 -13.30
CA PRO A 376 27.39 9.00 -12.57
C PRO A 376 26.89 8.57 -11.19
N PRO A 377 27.33 7.40 -10.69
CA PRO A 377 27.17 7.02 -9.29
C PRO A 377 27.60 8.13 -8.34
N THR A 378 26.67 8.60 -7.51
CA THR A 378 26.89 9.76 -6.64
C THR A 378 26.58 9.40 -5.18
N LEU A 379 27.47 9.77 -4.27
CA LEU A 379 27.31 9.68 -2.82
C LEU A 379 27.37 11.07 -2.23
N ILE A 380 26.41 11.41 -1.37
CA ILE A 380 26.36 12.69 -0.64
C ILE A 380 26.39 12.39 0.85
N THR A 381 27.54 12.63 1.49
CA THR A 381 27.75 12.33 2.92
C THR A 381 27.59 13.58 3.80
N GLY A 382 27.35 13.38 5.10
CA GLY A 382 27.34 14.48 6.07
C GLY A 382 26.05 15.30 6.05
N LEU A 383 24.94 14.70 5.61
CA LEU A 383 23.63 15.35 5.60
C LEU A 383 22.98 15.31 6.99
N SER A 384 22.14 16.31 7.28
CA SER A 384 21.29 16.33 8.46
C SER A 384 19.89 15.76 8.18
N THR A 385 19.14 15.43 9.23
CA THR A 385 17.74 14.96 9.09
C THR A 385 16.80 16.00 8.48
N ALA A 386 17.15 17.28 8.53
CA ALA A 386 16.41 18.37 7.93
C ALA A 386 16.77 18.62 6.44
N SER A 387 17.81 17.96 5.92
CA SER A 387 18.20 18.11 4.52
C SER A 387 17.06 17.65 3.60
N LYS A 388 16.78 18.46 2.56
CA LYS A 388 15.80 18.13 1.53
C LYS A 388 16.09 16.76 0.88
N LEU A 389 17.36 16.45 0.64
CA LEU A 389 17.78 15.17 0.04
C LEU A 389 17.56 13.95 0.95
N MET A 390 17.41 14.17 2.26
CA MET A 390 17.04 13.13 3.24
C MET A 390 15.53 12.95 3.40
N GLN A 391 14.72 13.84 2.82
CA GLN A 391 13.26 13.84 2.95
C GLN A 391 12.54 13.58 1.61
N GLU A 392 13.13 13.99 0.50
CA GLU A 392 12.58 13.88 -0.85
C GLU A 392 13.24 12.76 -1.66
N GLU A 393 12.46 12.15 -2.53
CA GLU A 393 12.90 11.10 -3.44
C GLU A 393 13.69 11.73 -4.60
N ILE A 394 14.90 11.23 -4.85
CA ILE A 394 15.76 11.67 -5.97
C ILE A 394 15.48 10.84 -7.22
N PHE A 395 15.21 9.54 -7.04
CA PHE A 395 14.91 8.57 -8.09
C PHE A 395 15.96 8.53 -9.22
N GLY A 396 17.22 8.34 -8.80
CA GLY A 396 18.41 8.29 -9.64
C GLY A 396 19.58 7.69 -8.86
N PRO A 397 20.79 7.55 -9.45
CA PRO A 397 21.88 6.77 -8.86
C PRO A 397 22.65 7.58 -7.80
N VAL A 398 21.90 8.13 -6.85
CA VAL A 398 22.34 9.08 -5.82
C VAL A 398 22.01 8.51 -4.44
N LEU A 399 23.05 8.32 -3.64
CA LEU A 399 22.96 7.90 -2.26
C LEU A 399 23.16 9.08 -1.32
N CYS A 400 22.25 9.25 -0.38
CA CYS A 400 22.36 10.25 0.68
C CYS A 400 22.71 9.56 1.99
N SER A 401 23.69 10.05 2.73
CA SER A 401 24.13 9.42 3.97
C SER A 401 24.21 10.36 5.17
N MET A 402 23.99 9.75 6.34
CA MET A 402 24.24 10.34 7.65
C MET A 402 24.69 9.27 8.64
N THR A 403 25.19 9.71 9.79
CA THR A 403 25.59 8.83 10.88
C THR A 403 24.56 8.76 11.99
N PHE A 404 24.66 7.73 12.83
CA PHE A 404 23.97 7.63 14.11
C PHE A 404 24.90 7.05 15.17
N ARG A 405 24.59 7.23 16.45
CA ARG A 405 25.38 6.73 17.59
C ARG A 405 24.81 5.46 18.20
N THR A 406 23.48 5.42 18.33
CA THR A 406 22.79 4.32 19.02
C THR A 406 21.72 3.66 18.16
N PRO A 407 21.36 2.40 18.42
CA PRO A 407 20.25 1.76 17.70
C PRO A 407 18.90 2.47 17.86
N ALA A 408 18.65 3.12 19.01
CA ALA A 408 17.44 3.91 19.21
C ALA A 408 17.42 5.15 18.30
N GLU A 409 18.55 5.84 18.17
CA GLU A 409 18.72 6.97 17.24
C GLU A 409 18.58 6.53 15.78
N ALA A 410 19.12 5.37 15.40
CA ALA A 410 18.93 4.81 14.06
C ALA A 410 17.44 4.64 13.71
N VAL A 411 16.65 4.11 14.64
CA VAL A 411 15.19 3.96 14.48
C VAL A 411 14.50 5.33 14.36
N GLU A 412 14.87 6.30 15.19
CA GLU A 412 14.31 7.65 15.15
C GLU A 412 14.56 8.31 13.78
N ILE A 413 15.81 8.27 13.31
CA ILE A 413 16.23 8.84 12.03
C ILE A 413 15.55 8.11 10.86
N ALA A 414 15.57 6.78 10.86
CA ALA A 414 14.97 5.96 9.80
C ALA A 414 13.48 6.29 9.60
N ASN A 415 12.77 6.45 10.73
CA ASN A 415 11.33 6.72 10.76
C ASN A 415 10.98 8.20 10.59
N ASN A 416 11.96 9.12 10.61
CA ASN A 416 11.76 10.56 10.42
C ASN A 416 11.58 10.91 8.94
N THR A 417 10.48 10.42 8.38
CA THR A 417 10.03 10.67 7.00
C THR A 417 8.51 10.45 6.92
N ARG A 418 7.87 11.09 5.95
CA ARG A 418 6.46 10.84 5.60
C ARG A 418 6.21 9.45 5.02
N TYR A 419 7.25 8.78 4.53
CA TYR A 419 7.17 7.48 3.86
C TYR A 419 7.24 6.30 4.83
N GLY A 420 6.96 5.11 4.31
CA GLY A 420 7.06 3.84 5.02
C GLY A 420 6.93 2.64 4.09
N LEU A 421 7.79 2.54 3.07
CA LEU A 421 7.72 1.47 2.07
C LEU A 421 8.56 0.25 2.47
N ALA A 422 9.88 0.36 2.33
CA ALA A 422 10.83 -0.68 2.70
C ALA A 422 11.95 -0.14 3.60
N ALA A 423 12.69 -1.03 4.27
CA ALA A 423 13.92 -0.71 4.98
C ALA A 423 14.90 -1.89 4.95
N THR A 424 16.18 -1.59 5.09
CA THR A 424 17.24 -2.60 5.24
C THR A 424 18.01 -2.34 6.53
N LEU A 425 18.42 -3.39 7.22
CA LEU A 425 19.34 -3.30 8.35
C LEU A 425 20.43 -4.38 8.27
N TRP A 426 21.65 -3.99 8.65
CA TRP A 426 22.85 -4.84 8.64
C TRP A 426 23.48 -4.92 10.02
N THR A 427 23.58 -6.14 10.55
CA THR A 427 24.23 -6.48 11.82
C THR A 427 24.47 -7.99 11.88
N GLU A 428 25.61 -8.42 12.40
CA GLU A 428 25.86 -9.86 12.65
C GLU A 428 25.20 -10.35 13.96
N ASN A 429 24.59 -9.44 14.74
CA ASN A 429 23.92 -9.79 15.99
C ASN A 429 22.43 -10.08 15.79
N VAL A 430 22.05 -11.33 16.02
CA VAL A 430 20.67 -11.80 15.91
C VAL A 430 19.67 -11.01 16.77
N ASN A 431 20.07 -10.60 17.99
CA ASN A 431 19.18 -9.85 18.88
C ASN A 431 18.96 -8.45 18.34
N LEU A 432 20.03 -7.77 17.88
CA LEU A 432 19.92 -6.43 17.34
C LEU A 432 19.08 -6.42 16.06
N ALA A 433 19.29 -7.39 15.16
CA ALA A 433 18.50 -7.51 13.94
C ALA A 433 17.00 -7.64 14.23
N LEU A 434 16.63 -8.59 15.08
CA LEU A 434 15.24 -8.91 15.38
C LEU A 434 14.57 -7.90 16.33
N ASP A 435 15.35 -7.13 17.09
CA ASP A 435 14.85 -6.02 17.90
C ASP A 435 14.57 -4.76 17.07
N ILE A 436 15.40 -4.48 16.06
CA ILE A 436 15.28 -3.26 15.24
C ILE A 436 14.27 -3.43 14.11
N ALA A 437 14.21 -4.59 13.44
CA ALA A 437 13.28 -4.84 12.34
C ALA A 437 11.81 -4.41 12.63
N PRO A 438 11.18 -4.80 13.76
CA PRO A 438 9.81 -4.39 14.05
C PRO A 438 9.67 -2.90 14.38
N LYS A 439 10.74 -2.21 14.76
CA LYS A 439 10.72 -0.78 15.12
C LYS A 439 10.79 0.15 13.90
N LEU A 440 11.21 -0.35 12.74
CA LEU A 440 11.23 0.41 11.49
C LEU A 440 9.81 0.52 10.93
N THR A 441 9.39 1.74 10.58
CA THR A 441 8.09 2.00 9.96
C THR A 441 8.18 1.75 8.45
N ALA A 442 7.93 0.52 8.06
CA ALA A 442 7.97 0.05 6.68
C ALA A 442 7.03 -1.15 6.51
N GLY A 443 6.53 -1.39 5.30
CA GLY A 443 5.82 -2.63 4.99
C GLY A 443 6.76 -3.80 4.64
N VAL A 444 8.03 -3.53 4.32
CA VAL A 444 9.06 -4.56 4.12
C VAL A 444 10.35 -4.21 4.87
N VAL A 445 10.95 -5.18 5.54
CA VAL A 445 12.26 -5.04 6.19
C VAL A 445 13.15 -6.20 5.78
N TRP A 446 14.35 -5.92 5.30
CA TRP A 446 15.35 -6.93 4.99
C TRP A 446 16.49 -6.90 6.00
N VAL A 447 16.79 -8.06 6.60
CA VAL A 447 17.93 -8.26 7.51
C VAL A 447 19.09 -8.85 6.73
N ASN A 448 20.25 -8.17 6.72
CA ASN A 448 21.47 -8.57 6.03
C ASN A 448 21.26 -8.89 4.53
N ALA A 449 20.30 -8.20 3.91
CA ALA A 449 19.96 -8.27 2.50
C ALA A 449 19.16 -7.01 2.11
N THR A 450 18.88 -6.85 0.82
CA THR A 450 18.01 -5.78 0.31
C THR A 450 17.43 -6.18 -1.03
N ASN A 451 16.35 -5.50 -1.45
CA ASN A 451 15.69 -5.73 -2.74
C ASN A 451 15.36 -7.21 -3.02
N LEU A 452 15.04 -7.99 -1.98
CA LEU A 452 14.55 -9.36 -2.14
C LEU A 452 13.05 -9.33 -2.43
N PHE A 453 12.66 -9.97 -3.52
CA PHE A 453 11.28 -10.10 -3.95
C PHE A 453 10.94 -11.56 -4.24
N ASP A 454 9.73 -11.98 -3.88
CA ASP A 454 9.13 -13.22 -4.35
C ASP A 454 7.63 -13.03 -4.48
N ALA A 455 7.01 -13.76 -5.42
CA ALA A 455 5.57 -13.70 -5.63
C ALA A 455 4.75 -14.11 -4.40
N ALA A 456 5.33 -14.87 -3.46
CA ALA A 456 4.69 -15.27 -2.21
C ALA A 456 4.76 -14.22 -1.09
N ALA A 457 5.68 -13.27 -1.17
CA ALA A 457 5.90 -12.29 -0.11
C ALA A 457 5.26 -10.95 -0.48
N GLY A 458 4.24 -10.54 0.27
CA GLY A 458 3.54 -9.29 0.02
C GLY A 458 4.44 -8.06 0.14
N PHE A 459 4.41 -7.17 -0.85
CA PHE A 459 5.09 -5.88 -0.84
C PHE A 459 4.06 -4.76 -0.74
N GLY A 460 4.32 -3.73 0.06
CA GLY A 460 3.59 -2.47 -0.05
C GLY A 460 3.81 -1.50 1.10
N GLY A 461 3.30 -0.28 0.95
CA GLY A 461 3.58 0.84 1.85
C GLY A 461 2.66 1.01 3.07
N VAL A 462 3.12 1.85 4.00
CA VAL A 462 2.33 2.56 5.02
C VAL A 462 2.58 4.06 4.93
N ARG A 463 1.80 4.88 5.65
CA ARG A 463 1.85 6.36 5.60
C ARG A 463 1.69 6.87 4.16
N GLU A 464 2.51 7.83 3.72
CA GLU A 464 2.43 8.40 2.37
C GLU A 464 3.06 7.53 1.28
N SER A 465 3.58 6.35 1.63
CA SER A 465 3.96 5.31 0.66
C SER A 465 2.75 4.52 0.14
N GLY A 466 1.54 4.84 0.62
CA GLY A 466 0.29 4.28 0.14
C GLY A 466 -0.23 3.14 1.01
N PHE A 467 -1.06 2.28 0.43
CA PHE A 467 -1.77 1.21 1.12
C PHE A 467 -2.21 0.09 0.17
N GLY A 468 -2.39 -1.09 0.76
CA GLY A 468 -2.57 -2.36 0.05
C GLY A 468 -1.27 -3.15 0.03
N ARG A 469 -1.32 -4.38 -0.48
CA ARG A 469 -0.15 -5.24 -0.66
C ARG A 469 -0.24 -5.94 -2.00
N GLU A 470 0.90 -6.20 -2.61
CA GLU A 470 1.03 -6.93 -3.87
C GLU A 470 1.89 -8.18 -3.66
N GLY A 471 1.40 -9.34 -4.12
CA GLY A 471 2.03 -10.64 -3.84
C GLY A 471 1.46 -11.33 -2.58
N GLY A 472 1.74 -12.62 -2.48
CA GLY A 472 1.27 -13.49 -1.40
C GLY A 472 -0.26 -13.67 -1.36
N TRP A 473 -0.73 -14.31 -0.30
CA TRP A 473 -2.16 -14.40 0.00
C TRP A 473 -2.74 -13.03 0.39
N GLU A 474 -1.92 -12.19 0.98
CA GLU A 474 -2.25 -10.86 1.46
C GLU A 474 -2.70 -9.94 0.32
N GLY A 475 -2.06 -10.04 -0.85
CA GLY A 475 -2.42 -9.25 -2.02
C GLY A 475 -3.73 -9.67 -2.69
N LEU A 476 -4.21 -10.92 -2.47
CA LEU A 476 -5.43 -11.41 -3.12
C LEU A 476 -6.71 -10.76 -2.56
N ALA A 477 -6.69 -10.37 -1.28
CA ALA A 477 -7.80 -9.67 -0.65
C ALA A 477 -8.11 -8.34 -1.36
N ALA A 478 -7.11 -7.67 -1.92
CA ALA A 478 -7.28 -6.42 -2.67
C ALA A 478 -7.95 -6.60 -4.04
N TYR A 479 -8.09 -7.83 -4.52
CA TYR A 479 -8.68 -8.19 -5.82
C TYR A 479 -9.99 -8.98 -5.70
N THR A 480 -10.54 -9.08 -4.49
CA THR A 480 -11.78 -9.81 -4.21
C THR A 480 -12.70 -9.02 -3.28
N LYS A 481 -13.98 -9.39 -3.29
CA LYS A 481 -15.00 -8.92 -2.33
C LYS A 481 -15.74 -10.11 -1.73
N PRO A 482 -16.38 -9.94 -0.55
CA PRO A 482 -17.28 -10.96 -0.02
C PRO A 482 -18.41 -11.27 -1.01
N LYS A 483 -18.79 -12.55 -1.10
CA LYS A 483 -19.96 -12.99 -1.86
C LYS A 483 -21.24 -12.46 -1.22
N GLY A 484 -22.20 -12.10 -2.08
CA GLY A 484 -23.54 -11.71 -1.66
C GLY A 484 -23.86 -10.26 -1.99
N SER A 485 -25.09 -9.84 -1.65
CA SER A 485 -25.58 -8.49 -1.90
C SER A 485 -25.73 -7.72 -0.60
N THR A 486 -25.27 -6.48 -0.58
CA THR A 486 -25.61 -5.51 0.47
C THR A 486 -26.93 -4.81 0.15
N LYS A 487 -27.62 -4.29 1.17
CA LYS A 487 -28.83 -3.47 0.99
C LYS A 487 -28.46 -2.00 1.11
N ALA A 488 -29.14 -1.14 0.37
CA ALA A 488 -28.97 0.31 0.51
C ALA A 488 -29.22 0.75 1.97
N LEU A 489 -28.41 1.69 2.43
CA LEU A 489 -28.52 2.28 3.75
C LEU A 489 -29.83 3.05 3.88
N THR A 490 -30.52 2.88 5.00
CA THR A 490 -31.71 3.68 5.33
C THR A 490 -31.33 4.65 6.43
N LYS A 491 -31.41 5.95 6.14
CA LYS A 491 -31.12 6.98 7.13
C LYS A 491 -32.13 6.88 8.28
N ALA A 492 -31.62 6.82 9.51
CA ALA A 492 -32.43 6.89 10.70
C ALA A 492 -32.60 8.36 11.12
N GLU A 493 -33.79 8.72 11.58
CA GLU A 493 -34.10 10.08 12.03
C GLU A 493 -34.22 10.11 13.56
N PRO A 494 -33.74 11.17 14.23
CA PRO A 494 -33.88 11.30 15.66
C PRO A 494 -35.36 11.46 16.03
N PHE A 495 -35.75 10.98 17.20
CA PHE A 495 -37.07 11.27 17.73
C PHE A 495 -37.14 12.73 18.19
N MET A 496 -38.25 13.38 17.91
CA MET A 496 -38.54 14.75 18.32
C MET A 496 -39.39 14.74 19.59
N GLY A 497 -39.19 15.73 20.45
CA GLY A 497 -40.09 16.03 21.57
C GLY A 497 -40.54 17.49 21.54
N GLU A 498 -41.49 17.84 22.40
CA GLU A 498 -41.87 19.23 22.61
C GLU A 498 -40.87 19.92 23.55
N ASP A 499 -40.67 21.23 23.38
CA ASP A 499 -39.88 22.07 24.28
C ASP A 499 -40.58 22.15 25.65
N GLY A 500 -40.36 21.12 26.47
CA GLY A 500 -40.85 21.03 27.85
C GLY A 500 -40.02 21.87 28.83
N PRO A 501 -40.44 21.96 30.11
CA PRO A 501 -39.65 22.61 31.15
C PRO A 501 -38.26 21.98 31.27
N VAL A 502 -37.26 22.80 31.60
CA VAL A 502 -35.86 22.40 31.83
C VAL A 502 -35.83 21.16 32.72
N ASP A 503 -35.06 20.15 32.32
CA ASP A 503 -34.88 18.92 33.09
C ASP A 503 -34.35 19.28 34.50
N PRO A 504 -35.09 18.99 35.58
CA PRO A 504 -34.66 19.35 36.93
C PRO A 504 -33.51 18.47 37.45
N LEU A 505 -33.16 17.40 36.73
CA LEU A 505 -32.09 16.46 37.08
C LEU A 505 -30.90 16.61 36.12
N ASP A 506 -29.69 16.42 36.63
CA ASP A 506 -28.50 16.35 35.77
C ASP A 506 -28.48 15.00 35.02
N ARG A 507 -28.97 15.04 33.77
CA ARG A 507 -28.91 13.94 32.81
C ARG A 507 -28.08 14.32 31.59
N THR A 508 -27.08 15.20 31.78
CA THR A 508 -26.18 15.65 30.73
C THR A 508 -24.95 14.77 30.69
N ALA A 509 -24.91 13.88 29.71
CA ALA A 509 -23.74 13.07 29.45
C ALA A 509 -22.55 13.92 28.98
N LYS A 510 -21.35 13.33 28.99
CA LYS A 510 -20.09 13.98 28.61
C LYS A 510 -19.41 13.19 27.48
N LEU A 511 -18.28 13.66 27.00
CA LEU A 511 -17.39 12.91 26.11
C LEU A 511 -16.48 12.00 26.96
N TYR A 512 -15.83 11.00 26.37
CA TYR A 512 -14.79 10.20 27.05
C TYR A 512 -13.47 10.36 26.31
N ILE A 513 -12.52 11.08 26.90
CA ILE A 513 -11.26 11.43 26.25
C ILE A 513 -10.12 11.24 27.24
N GLY A 514 -9.13 10.43 26.86
CA GLY A 514 -7.94 10.23 27.69
C GLY A 514 -8.24 9.59 29.04
N GLY A 515 -9.16 8.62 29.08
CA GLY A 515 -9.48 7.85 30.29
C GLY A 515 -10.35 8.57 31.31
N LYS A 516 -11.03 9.66 30.92
CA LYS A 516 -11.93 10.42 31.79
C LYS A 516 -13.06 11.06 31.01
N GLN A 517 -14.14 11.40 31.72
CA GLN A 517 -15.20 12.22 31.17
C GLN A 517 -14.75 13.67 30.91
N ALA A 518 -15.11 14.22 29.76
CA ALA A 518 -14.74 15.57 29.34
C ALA A 518 -15.97 16.36 28.85
N ARG A 519 -16.06 17.64 29.20
CA ARG A 519 -17.07 18.54 28.62
C ARG A 519 -16.75 18.77 27.14
N PRO A 520 -17.76 18.90 26.26
CA PRO A 520 -17.50 19.35 24.90
C PRO A 520 -16.89 20.75 24.95
N ASP A 521 -15.84 20.97 24.17
CA ASP A 521 -15.13 22.25 24.11
C ASP A 521 -16.08 23.41 23.76
N GLY A 522 -17.02 23.17 22.83
CA GLY A 522 -18.05 24.16 22.46
C GLY A 522 -19.13 24.42 23.51
N GLY A 523 -19.21 23.60 24.56
CA GLY A 523 -20.18 23.76 25.67
C GLY A 523 -21.62 23.36 25.36
N TYR A 524 -21.94 22.94 24.13
CA TYR A 524 -23.30 22.58 23.72
C TYR A 524 -23.64 21.10 23.98
N SER A 525 -24.91 20.85 24.27
CA SER A 525 -25.52 19.53 24.31
C SER A 525 -26.83 19.53 23.52
N GLN A 526 -27.20 18.37 22.98
CA GLN A 526 -28.48 18.13 22.31
C GLN A 526 -29.40 17.28 23.19
N ASN A 527 -30.70 17.59 23.17
CA ASN A 527 -31.72 16.78 23.81
C ASN A 527 -31.93 15.46 23.04
N ILE A 528 -32.02 14.35 23.77
CA ILE A 528 -32.30 13.02 23.21
C ILE A 528 -33.68 12.57 23.68
N TYR A 529 -34.56 12.29 22.74
CA TYR A 529 -35.96 11.92 23.02
C TYR A 529 -36.23 10.45 22.73
N ALA A 530 -37.20 9.89 23.44
CA ALA A 530 -37.81 8.61 23.12
C ALA A 530 -38.85 8.78 22.00
N LYS A 531 -39.29 7.65 21.40
CA LYS A 531 -40.32 7.62 20.35
C LYS A 531 -41.63 8.34 20.71
N ASN A 532 -41.98 8.41 22.00
CA ASN A 532 -43.17 9.09 22.49
C ASN A 532 -42.94 10.56 22.87
N GLY A 533 -41.79 11.14 22.50
CA GLY A 533 -41.43 12.53 22.80
C GLY A 533 -40.87 12.78 24.20
N LYS A 534 -40.72 11.74 25.05
CA LYS A 534 -40.15 11.88 26.39
C LYS A 534 -38.65 12.20 26.32
N LEU A 535 -38.21 13.24 27.03
CA LEU A 535 -36.77 13.54 27.19
C LEU A 535 -36.06 12.44 28.00
N LEU A 536 -35.08 11.79 27.38
CA LEU A 536 -34.27 10.73 27.97
C LEU A 536 -33.02 11.29 28.67
N GLY A 537 -32.44 12.35 28.13
CA GLY A 537 -31.27 13.06 28.66
C GLY A 537 -30.66 13.96 27.59
N GLN A 538 -29.43 14.41 27.82
CA GLN A 538 -28.70 15.26 26.88
C GLN A 538 -27.35 14.64 26.51
N ALA A 539 -26.97 14.75 25.24
CA ALA A 539 -25.68 14.29 24.73
C ALA A 539 -24.82 15.50 24.30
N PRO A 540 -23.52 15.52 24.59
CA PRO A 540 -22.65 16.63 24.19
C PRO A 540 -22.47 16.66 22.67
N ILE A 541 -22.27 17.87 22.13
CA ILE A 541 -21.96 18.07 20.71
C ILE A 541 -20.47 18.37 20.61
N ALA A 542 -19.70 17.36 20.21
CA ALA A 542 -18.26 17.49 20.03
C ALA A 542 -17.93 18.37 18.81
N ASN A 543 -16.79 19.04 18.86
CA ASN A 543 -16.27 19.86 17.77
C ASN A 543 -14.86 19.39 17.34
N ARG A 544 -14.22 20.16 16.44
CA ARG A 544 -12.84 19.88 15.99
C ARG A 544 -11.80 19.88 17.10
N LYS A 545 -11.98 20.67 18.18
CA LYS A 545 -11.07 20.68 19.33
C LYS A 545 -11.21 19.42 20.18
N ASP A 546 -12.41 18.88 20.32
CA ASP A 546 -12.63 17.60 20.99
C ASP A 546 -11.96 16.44 20.22
N ILE A 547 -12.09 16.41 18.89
CA ILE A 547 -11.37 15.45 18.04
C ILE A 547 -9.85 15.59 18.21
N ARG A 548 -9.33 16.82 18.19
CA ARG A 548 -7.89 17.06 18.43
C ARG A 548 -7.45 16.50 19.77
N ASN A 549 -8.18 16.79 20.85
CA ASN A 549 -7.85 16.30 22.19
C ASN A 549 -7.90 14.76 22.26
N ALA A 550 -8.87 14.14 21.59
CA ALA A 550 -8.99 12.68 21.49
C ALA A 550 -7.83 12.05 20.70
N VAL A 551 -7.40 12.67 19.60
CA VAL A 551 -6.25 12.20 18.82
C VAL A 551 -4.94 12.41 19.60
N GLU A 552 -4.77 13.52 20.32
CA GLU A 552 -3.64 13.75 21.23
C GLU A 552 -3.58 12.65 22.31
N ALA A 553 -4.71 12.30 22.92
CA ALA A 553 -4.79 11.21 23.90
C ALA A 553 -4.45 9.85 23.27
N ALA A 554 -5.01 9.54 22.09
CA ALA A 554 -4.73 8.30 21.37
C ALA A 554 -3.26 8.18 20.92
N ALA A 555 -2.64 9.28 20.53
CA ALA A 555 -1.21 9.34 20.20
C ALA A 555 -0.34 9.18 21.46
N GLY A 556 -0.75 9.78 22.58
CA GLY A 556 -0.10 9.61 23.88
C GLY A 556 -0.12 8.15 24.37
N ALA A 557 -1.18 7.42 24.06
CA ALA A 557 -1.37 6.00 24.40
C ALA A 557 -0.61 5.01 23.49
N LYS A 558 0.44 5.44 22.78
CA LYS A 558 1.22 4.60 21.85
C LYS A 558 1.83 3.33 22.45
N ALA A 559 1.99 3.27 23.79
CA ALA A 559 2.45 2.07 24.48
C ALA A 559 1.50 0.88 24.29
N TRP A 560 0.20 1.13 24.10
CA TRP A 560 -0.80 0.10 23.84
C TRP A 560 -0.45 -0.76 22.61
N SER A 561 0.06 -0.13 21.55
CA SER A 561 0.45 -0.82 20.32
C SER A 561 1.66 -1.75 20.49
N LYS A 562 2.36 -1.69 21.63
CA LYS A 562 3.51 -2.55 21.97
C LYS A 562 3.18 -3.57 23.07
N THR A 563 1.94 -3.64 23.52
CA THR A 563 1.49 -4.61 24.51
C THR A 563 1.46 -6.03 23.93
N THR A 564 1.45 -7.03 24.79
CA THR A 564 1.20 -8.41 24.36
C THR A 564 -0.26 -8.60 23.97
N GLY A 565 -0.53 -9.53 23.04
CA GLY A 565 -1.91 -9.91 22.72
C GLY A 565 -2.69 -10.38 23.96
N HIS A 566 -2.02 -11.10 24.86
CA HIS A 566 -2.59 -11.57 26.11
C HIS A 566 -3.11 -10.45 27.01
N LEU A 567 -2.34 -9.37 27.19
CA LEU A 567 -2.80 -8.21 27.97
C LEU A 567 -4.05 -7.59 27.36
N ARG A 568 -4.07 -7.44 26.03
CA ARG A 568 -5.24 -6.88 25.32
C ARG A 568 -6.45 -7.80 25.43
N ALA A 569 -6.24 -9.12 25.38
CA ALA A 569 -7.29 -10.10 25.62
C ALA A 569 -7.91 -9.94 27.01
N GLN A 570 -7.09 -9.83 28.08
CA GLN A 570 -7.57 -9.63 29.44
C GLN A 570 -8.44 -8.37 29.56
N ILE A 571 -7.98 -7.24 29.03
CA ILE A 571 -8.77 -5.99 29.02
C ILE A 571 -10.10 -6.18 28.29
N LEU A 572 -10.11 -6.83 27.12
CA LEU A 572 -11.36 -7.10 26.39
C LEU A 572 -12.31 -8.05 27.15
N TYR A 573 -11.78 -9.05 27.85
CA TYR A 573 -12.58 -9.90 28.73
C TYR A 573 -13.19 -9.11 29.88
N TYR A 574 -12.45 -8.21 30.53
CA TYR A 574 -12.99 -7.34 31.57
C TYR A 574 -14.10 -6.43 31.04
N ILE A 575 -13.93 -5.87 29.83
CA ILE A 575 -14.99 -5.09 29.18
C ILE A 575 -16.24 -5.96 28.97
N ALA A 576 -16.08 -7.21 28.51
CA ALA A 576 -17.19 -8.13 28.32
C ALA A 576 -17.91 -8.48 29.64
N GLU A 577 -17.15 -8.78 30.69
CA GLU A 577 -17.68 -9.09 32.02
C GLU A 577 -18.41 -7.90 32.64
N ASN A 578 -17.82 -6.70 32.58
CA ASN A 578 -18.41 -5.49 33.13
C ASN A 578 -19.63 -5.02 32.33
N LEU A 579 -19.66 -5.22 31.00
CA LEU A 579 -20.87 -5.01 30.21
C LEU A 579 -21.96 -6.04 30.56
N SER A 580 -21.58 -7.31 30.77
CA SER A 580 -22.50 -8.37 31.19
C SER A 580 -23.15 -8.06 32.54
N ALA A 581 -22.38 -7.52 33.49
CA ALA A 581 -22.88 -7.11 34.80
C ALA A 581 -23.94 -5.99 34.74
N ARG A 582 -23.94 -5.20 33.66
CA ARG A 582 -24.90 -4.10 33.42
C ARG A 582 -25.85 -4.39 32.25
N ALA A 583 -25.98 -5.64 31.82
CA ALA A 583 -26.66 -5.97 30.56
C ALA A 583 -28.14 -5.49 30.51
N GLU A 584 -28.89 -5.65 31.60
CA GLU A 584 -30.30 -5.21 31.68
C GLU A 584 -30.43 -3.68 31.59
N GLU A 585 -29.48 -2.94 32.16
CA GLU A 585 -29.43 -1.48 32.11
C GLU A 585 -29.25 -0.99 30.68
N PHE A 586 -28.25 -1.54 29.96
CA PHE A 586 -28.01 -1.19 28.55
C PHE A 586 -29.18 -1.61 27.66
N ALA A 587 -29.78 -2.78 27.88
CA ALA A 587 -30.94 -3.24 27.13
C ALA A 587 -32.12 -2.27 27.27
N THR A 588 -32.40 -1.86 28.52
CA THR A 588 -33.44 -0.87 28.83
C THR A 588 -33.16 0.47 28.17
N ARG A 589 -31.90 0.93 28.20
CA ARG A 589 -31.48 2.17 27.53
C ARG A 589 -31.72 2.11 26.03
N ILE A 590 -31.31 1.02 25.36
CA ILE A 590 -31.46 0.84 23.91
C ILE A 590 -32.93 0.77 23.52
N ASP A 591 -33.76 0.05 24.27
CA ASP A 591 -35.20 -0.02 24.02
C ASP A 591 -35.87 1.35 24.18
N ALA A 592 -35.45 2.15 25.17
CA ALA A 592 -35.93 3.51 25.36
C ALA A 592 -35.51 4.46 24.21
N LEU A 593 -34.25 4.37 23.76
CA LEU A 593 -33.71 5.17 22.66
C LEU A 593 -34.39 4.85 21.33
N THR A 594 -34.54 3.56 21.01
CA THR A 594 -34.99 3.09 19.69
C THR A 594 -36.51 2.91 19.60
N GLY A 595 -37.20 2.80 20.74
CA GLY A 595 -38.63 2.48 20.81
C GLY A 595 -38.96 1.05 20.34
N LYS A 596 -37.97 0.16 20.28
CA LYS A 596 -38.10 -1.26 19.92
C LYS A 596 -37.91 -2.14 21.16
N LYS A 597 -38.19 -3.45 21.05
CA LYS A 597 -37.94 -4.47 22.08
C LYS A 597 -36.80 -5.39 21.66
N GLY A 598 -35.63 -4.79 21.43
CA GLY A 598 -34.47 -5.45 20.82
C GLY A 598 -33.19 -5.34 21.63
N GLY A 599 -33.16 -4.50 22.67
CA GLY A 599 -31.98 -4.14 23.44
C GLY A 599 -31.27 -5.34 24.05
N THR A 600 -32.01 -6.32 24.59
CA THR A 600 -31.40 -7.55 25.15
C THR A 600 -30.58 -8.29 24.10
N LYS A 601 -31.12 -8.47 22.89
CA LYS A 601 -30.41 -9.17 21.79
C LYS A 601 -29.18 -8.39 21.33
N GLU A 602 -29.28 -7.06 21.26
CA GLU A 602 -28.15 -6.21 20.88
C GLU A 602 -27.02 -6.27 21.91
N VAL A 603 -27.36 -6.22 23.21
CA VAL A 603 -26.39 -6.32 24.31
C VAL A 603 -25.74 -7.70 24.35
N GLU A 604 -26.52 -8.77 24.24
CA GLU A 604 -25.99 -10.14 24.16
C GLU A 604 -25.02 -10.31 22.99
N ALA A 605 -25.37 -9.77 21.82
CA ALA A 605 -24.46 -9.75 20.67
C ALA A 605 -23.20 -8.93 20.98
N ALA A 606 -23.31 -7.74 21.57
CA ALA A 606 -22.18 -6.89 21.90
C ALA A 606 -21.20 -7.56 22.88
N ILE A 607 -21.72 -8.23 23.91
CA ILE A 607 -20.93 -9.04 24.85
C ILE A 607 -20.23 -10.18 24.11
N SER A 608 -20.95 -10.90 23.25
CA SER A 608 -20.37 -11.95 22.41
C SER A 608 -19.25 -11.40 21.51
N ARG A 609 -19.40 -10.21 20.92
CA ARG A 609 -18.37 -9.56 20.10
C ARG A 609 -17.11 -9.26 20.89
N LEU A 610 -17.25 -8.75 22.12
CA LEU A 610 -16.10 -8.51 23.00
C LEU A 610 -15.36 -9.81 23.30
N PHE A 611 -16.08 -10.89 23.64
CA PHE A 611 -15.47 -12.20 23.84
C PHE A 611 -14.78 -12.73 22.57
N THR A 612 -15.40 -12.60 21.40
CA THR A 612 -14.80 -13.00 20.12
C THR A 612 -13.49 -12.26 19.88
N TYR A 613 -13.44 -10.94 20.05
CA TYR A 613 -12.21 -10.18 19.79
C TYR A 613 -11.19 -10.26 20.92
N ALA A 614 -11.61 -10.52 22.16
CA ALA A 614 -10.71 -10.94 23.22
C ALA A 614 -9.99 -12.24 22.83
N ALA A 615 -10.71 -13.20 22.24
CA ALA A 615 -10.13 -14.45 21.75
C ALA A 615 -9.13 -14.21 20.59
N TRP A 616 -9.39 -13.26 19.69
CA TRP A 616 -8.50 -12.93 18.57
C TRP A 616 -7.25 -12.15 18.95
N ALA A 617 -7.25 -11.42 20.08
CA ALA A 617 -6.20 -10.47 20.45
C ALA A 617 -4.77 -11.06 20.46
N ASP A 618 -4.65 -12.38 20.69
CA ASP A 618 -3.40 -13.14 20.70
C ASP A 618 -3.40 -14.35 19.74
N LYS A 619 -4.32 -14.40 18.76
CA LYS A 619 -4.48 -15.54 17.81
C LYS A 619 -4.52 -15.13 16.33
N TYR A 620 -4.29 -13.85 16.03
CA TYR A 620 -4.23 -13.36 14.66
C TYR A 620 -2.79 -13.41 14.14
N ASP A 621 -2.32 -14.63 13.89
CA ASP A 621 -0.92 -14.92 13.60
C ASP A 621 -0.45 -14.33 12.26
N GLY A 622 0.84 -13.98 12.23
CA GLY A 622 1.56 -13.74 10.98
C GLY A 622 1.71 -15.02 10.15
N GLN A 623 2.28 -14.88 8.96
CA GLN A 623 2.57 -16.02 8.07
C GLN A 623 4.06 -16.08 7.77
N ALA A 624 4.61 -17.29 7.67
CA ALA A 624 5.99 -17.51 7.22
C ALA A 624 5.95 -18.01 5.78
N HIS A 625 6.52 -17.24 4.87
CA HIS A 625 6.56 -17.55 3.44
C HIS A 625 7.89 -18.21 3.08
N GLY A 626 7.81 -19.46 2.63
CA GLY A 626 8.95 -20.12 1.98
C GLY A 626 9.24 -19.46 0.63
N VAL A 627 10.46 -19.01 0.46
CA VAL A 627 10.93 -18.24 -0.71
C VAL A 627 12.08 -18.98 -1.40
N PRO A 628 12.24 -18.89 -2.73
CA PRO A 628 13.27 -19.63 -3.46
C PRO A 628 14.67 -18.96 -3.37
N ILE A 629 14.96 -18.36 -2.22
CA ILE A 629 16.20 -17.67 -1.88
C ILE A 629 16.52 -17.96 -0.42
N ARG A 630 17.81 -17.93 -0.06
CA ARG A 630 18.27 -18.30 1.30
C ARG A 630 17.65 -17.36 2.35
N GLY A 631 16.60 -17.82 3.01
CA GLY A 631 15.85 -17.06 4.00
C GLY A 631 14.38 -17.43 4.07
N VAL A 632 13.65 -16.67 4.85
CA VAL A 632 12.18 -16.74 4.96
C VAL A 632 11.64 -15.32 5.05
N ALA A 633 10.47 -15.07 4.46
CA ALA A 633 9.75 -13.80 4.61
C ALA A 633 8.64 -13.96 5.65
N LEU A 634 8.75 -13.29 6.78
CA LEU A 634 7.78 -13.30 7.87
C LEU A 634 6.77 -12.17 7.66
N ALA A 635 5.57 -12.48 7.18
CA ALA A 635 4.46 -11.54 7.04
C ALA A 635 3.78 -11.31 8.40
N MET A 636 4.36 -10.41 9.18
CA MET A 636 3.88 -10.04 10.51
C MET A 636 2.63 -9.16 10.44
N LYS A 637 1.73 -9.32 11.40
CA LYS A 637 0.57 -8.43 11.60
C LYS A 637 0.92 -7.36 12.61
N GLU A 638 0.81 -6.10 12.22
CA GLU A 638 1.08 -4.95 13.09
C GLU A 638 -0.17 -4.07 13.22
N PRO A 639 -0.33 -3.32 14.32
CA PRO A 639 -1.40 -2.34 14.43
C PRO A 639 -1.27 -1.26 13.33
N VAL A 640 -2.40 -0.78 12.82
CA VAL A 640 -2.44 0.41 11.95
C VAL A 640 -2.00 1.67 12.70
N GLY A 641 -2.47 1.85 13.94
CA GLY A 641 -2.13 3.00 14.78
C GLY A 641 -3.34 3.65 15.44
N VAL A 642 -3.62 4.91 15.10
CA VAL A 642 -4.82 5.65 15.52
C VAL A 642 -5.93 5.48 14.47
N ILE A 643 -7.07 4.96 14.89
CA ILE A 643 -8.25 4.75 14.03
C ILE A 643 -9.40 5.65 14.49
N GLY A 644 -9.87 6.51 13.61
CA GLY A 644 -11.14 7.22 13.79
C GLY A 644 -12.30 6.39 13.24
N ALA A 645 -13.43 6.26 13.93
CA ALA A 645 -14.57 5.50 13.41
C ALA A 645 -15.92 6.18 13.67
N MET A 646 -16.74 6.33 12.63
CA MET A 646 -18.15 6.73 12.76
C MET A 646 -19.01 5.49 12.97
N CYS A 647 -19.71 5.40 14.10
CA CYS A 647 -20.52 4.24 14.45
C CYS A 647 -21.91 4.31 13.78
N PRO A 648 -22.57 3.17 13.51
CA PRO A 648 -23.90 3.15 12.92
C PRO A 648 -24.98 3.62 13.90
N ASP A 649 -26.09 4.12 13.36
CA ASP A 649 -27.25 4.52 14.17
C ASP A 649 -28.18 3.35 14.46
N GLU A 650 -28.26 2.36 13.56
CA GLU A 650 -29.15 1.23 13.69
C GLU A 650 -28.77 0.24 14.81
N ALA A 651 -27.55 0.33 15.35
CA ALA A 651 -26.98 -0.52 16.39
C ALA A 651 -26.17 0.32 17.39
N PRO A 652 -26.82 1.11 18.27
CA PRO A 652 -26.19 2.16 19.08
C PRO A 652 -25.06 1.67 19.99
N LEU A 653 -25.16 0.44 20.51
CA LEU A 653 -24.12 -0.19 21.31
C LEU A 653 -23.32 -1.19 20.47
N LEU A 654 -24.01 -2.13 19.80
CA LEU A 654 -23.33 -3.23 19.09
C LEU A 654 -22.42 -2.71 17.97
N GLY A 655 -22.83 -1.69 17.24
CA GLY A 655 -22.01 -1.08 16.18
C GLY A 655 -20.74 -0.44 16.72
N LEU A 656 -20.84 0.28 17.83
CA LEU A 656 -19.69 0.86 18.54
C LEU A 656 -18.72 -0.24 19.00
N ILE A 657 -19.23 -1.29 19.62
CA ILE A 657 -18.42 -2.42 20.08
C ILE A 657 -17.77 -3.15 18.91
N SER A 658 -18.50 -3.33 17.80
CA SER A 658 -18.00 -4.01 16.61
C SER A 658 -16.89 -3.23 15.90
N ALA A 659 -16.84 -1.90 16.03
CA ALA A 659 -15.73 -1.08 15.57
C ALA A 659 -14.57 -1.03 16.59
N MET A 660 -14.89 -0.87 17.88
CA MET A 660 -13.91 -0.71 18.96
C MET A 660 -13.10 -1.98 19.23
N ALA A 661 -13.79 -3.09 19.52
CA ALA A 661 -13.20 -4.31 20.04
C ALA A 661 -12.12 -4.90 19.11
N PRO A 662 -12.34 -5.09 17.79
CA PRO A 662 -11.29 -5.61 16.92
C PRO A 662 -10.10 -4.65 16.79
N ALA A 663 -10.35 -3.35 16.74
CA ALA A 663 -9.29 -2.36 16.62
C ALA A 663 -8.35 -2.43 17.83
N ILE A 664 -8.89 -2.39 19.06
CA ILE A 664 -8.05 -2.44 20.25
C ILE A 664 -7.48 -3.84 20.48
N ALA A 665 -8.15 -4.93 20.08
CA ALA A 665 -7.60 -6.29 20.10
C ALA A 665 -6.30 -6.40 19.30
N MET A 666 -6.23 -5.70 18.17
CA MET A 666 -5.05 -5.63 17.30
C MET A 666 -4.05 -4.55 17.71
N GLY A 667 -4.20 -3.92 18.89
CA GLY A 667 -3.25 -2.95 19.44
C GLY A 667 -3.42 -1.52 18.93
N ASN A 668 -4.54 -1.19 18.27
CA ASN A 668 -4.85 0.18 17.85
C ASN A 668 -5.42 1.00 19.00
N ARG A 669 -5.36 2.33 18.85
CA ARG A 669 -6.07 3.28 19.71
C ARG A 669 -7.17 3.93 18.88
N VAL A 670 -8.34 4.14 19.47
CA VAL A 670 -9.55 4.54 18.72
C VAL A 670 -10.15 5.86 19.17
N VAL A 671 -10.65 6.62 18.20
CA VAL A 671 -11.53 7.79 18.40
C VAL A 671 -12.86 7.47 17.74
N LEU A 672 -13.84 7.06 18.56
CA LEU A 672 -15.14 6.60 18.13
C LEU A 672 -16.12 7.77 18.19
N THR A 673 -16.81 8.07 17.09
CA THR A 673 -18.02 8.89 17.13
C THR A 673 -19.20 7.94 17.29
N ALA A 674 -19.86 8.02 18.44
CA ALA A 674 -21.06 7.25 18.76
C ALA A 674 -22.18 7.55 17.77
N SER A 675 -23.23 6.71 17.73
CA SER A 675 -24.45 7.00 16.98
C SER A 675 -24.89 8.46 17.13
N GLU A 676 -25.13 9.13 16.01
CA GLU A 676 -25.51 10.54 15.95
C GLU A 676 -26.87 10.76 16.63
N ILE A 677 -27.81 9.83 16.44
CA ILE A 677 -29.19 9.96 16.94
C ILE A 677 -29.45 9.21 18.26
N TYR A 678 -28.68 8.17 18.58
CA TYR A 678 -28.81 7.36 19.80
C TYR A 678 -27.52 7.32 20.64
N PRO A 679 -26.86 8.46 20.93
CA PRO A 679 -25.53 8.46 21.53
C PRO A 679 -25.49 7.91 22.96
N LEU A 680 -26.59 8.02 23.73
CA LEU A 680 -26.57 7.75 25.18
C LEU A 680 -26.13 6.33 25.55
N ALA A 681 -26.37 5.31 24.70
CA ALA A 681 -25.88 3.96 24.96
C ALA A 681 -24.34 3.89 24.94
N ALA A 682 -23.69 4.61 24.02
CA ALA A 682 -22.25 4.76 23.99
C ALA A 682 -21.72 5.58 25.17
N LEU A 683 -22.46 6.62 25.59
CA LEU A 683 -22.03 7.49 26.70
C LEU A 683 -22.17 6.80 28.07
N ASP A 684 -23.12 5.88 28.23
CA ASP A 684 -23.25 5.02 29.42
C ASP A 684 -22.10 3.99 29.53
N PHE A 685 -21.47 3.66 28.39
CA PHE A 685 -20.36 2.70 28.29
C PHE A 685 -19.05 3.18 28.92
N TYR A 686 -18.92 4.47 29.24
CA TYR A 686 -17.69 5.03 29.78
C TYR A 686 -17.33 4.42 31.14
N GLN A 687 -18.34 4.15 31.96
CA GLN A 687 -18.12 3.49 33.24
C GLN A 687 -17.66 2.03 33.06
N VAL A 688 -18.10 1.34 31.99
CA VAL A 688 -17.59 0.00 31.66
C VAL A 688 -16.11 0.07 31.31
N LEU A 689 -15.70 1.06 30.51
CA LEU A 689 -14.28 1.28 30.18
C LEU A 689 -13.44 1.59 31.42
N GLU A 690 -13.91 2.48 32.29
CA GLU A 690 -13.23 2.83 33.55
C GLU A 690 -13.11 1.63 34.49
N THR A 691 -14.17 0.82 34.62
CA THR A 691 -14.18 -0.38 35.50
C THR A 691 -13.32 -1.52 34.94
N SER A 692 -13.06 -1.51 33.62
CA SER A 692 -12.28 -2.55 32.94
C SER A 692 -10.80 -2.19 32.80
N ASP A 693 -10.34 -1.14 33.49
CA ASP A 693 -8.95 -0.67 33.48
C ASP A 693 -8.42 -0.39 32.06
N VAL A 694 -9.28 0.09 31.16
CA VAL A 694 -8.86 0.46 29.81
C VAL A 694 -7.87 1.62 29.91
N PRO A 695 -6.62 1.47 29.40
CA PRO A 695 -5.63 2.52 29.55
C PRO A 695 -6.08 3.84 28.90
N ALA A 696 -5.80 4.95 29.57
CA ALA A 696 -6.17 6.28 29.12
C ALA A 696 -5.74 6.53 27.66
N GLY A 697 -6.70 6.92 26.81
CA GLY A 697 -6.46 7.22 25.40
C GLY A 697 -6.56 6.03 24.45
N VAL A 698 -6.65 4.78 24.93
CA VAL A 698 -6.85 3.61 24.07
C VAL A 698 -8.23 3.63 23.42
N VAL A 699 -9.26 3.97 24.20
CA VAL A 699 -10.62 4.19 23.72
C VAL A 699 -11.02 5.63 24.05
N ASN A 700 -11.42 6.39 23.04
CA ASN A 700 -11.99 7.73 23.19
C ASN A 700 -13.33 7.74 22.47
N ILE A 701 -14.36 8.29 23.09
CA ILE A 701 -15.72 8.34 22.55
C ILE A 701 -16.20 9.79 22.54
N VAL A 702 -16.69 10.20 21.38
CA VAL A 702 -17.32 11.50 21.16
C VAL A 702 -18.72 11.30 20.59
N SER A 703 -19.57 12.32 20.69
CA SER A 703 -20.89 12.36 20.06
C SER A 703 -21.09 13.70 19.35
N GLY A 704 -21.86 13.71 18.27
CA GLY A 704 -22.11 14.91 17.47
C GLY A 704 -22.43 14.55 16.03
N ASN A 705 -22.46 15.56 15.16
CA ASN A 705 -22.77 15.36 13.75
C ASN A 705 -21.65 14.58 13.04
N HIS A 706 -21.99 13.47 12.40
CA HIS A 706 -21.00 12.62 11.75
C HIS A 706 -20.31 13.31 10.58
N ALA A 707 -21.01 14.11 9.77
CA ALA A 707 -20.40 14.75 8.60
C ALA A 707 -19.29 15.74 9.00
N GLU A 708 -19.51 16.54 10.05
CA GLU A 708 -18.51 17.50 10.56
C GLU A 708 -17.30 16.79 11.21
N LEU A 709 -17.57 15.78 12.04
CA LEU A 709 -16.53 15.07 12.79
C LEU A 709 -15.72 14.12 11.88
N ALA A 710 -16.37 13.48 10.91
CA ALA A 710 -15.71 12.63 9.94
C ALA A 710 -14.76 13.41 9.05
N LEU A 711 -15.14 14.61 8.57
CA LEU A 711 -14.23 15.48 7.81
C LEU A 711 -12.99 15.81 8.64
N THR A 712 -13.20 16.14 9.92
CA THR A 712 -12.10 16.49 10.83
C THR A 712 -11.13 15.32 11.03
N LEU A 713 -11.63 14.10 11.22
CA LEU A 713 -10.79 12.90 11.37
C LEU A 713 -10.11 12.51 10.05
N ALA A 714 -10.83 12.64 8.92
CA ALA A 714 -10.31 12.31 7.60
C ALA A 714 -9.21 13.29 7.15
N ASP A 715 -9.28 14.56 7.54
CA ASP A 715 -8.25 15.58 7.29
C ASP A 715 -7.08 15.53 8.31
N HIS A 716 -7.27 14.85 9.45
CA HIS A 716 -6.26 14.83 10.52
C HIS A 716 -4.99 14.07 10.10
N LEU A 717 -3.84 14.74 10.12
CA LEU A 717 -2.57 14.13 9.67
C LEU A 717 -1.98 13.10 10.64
N ASN A 718 -2.40 13.13 11.92
CA ASN A 718 -1.99 12.18 12.96
C ASN A 718 -3.02 11.05 13.19
N VAL A 719 -3.87 10.77 12.20
CA VAL A 719 -4.79 9.63 12.17
C VAL A 719 -4.34 8.71 11.05
N ASP A 720 -4.24 7.42 11.33
CA ASP A 720 -3.67 6.41 10.43
C ASP A 720 -4.74 5.71 9.59
N ALA A 721 -5.98 5.64 10.12
CA ALA A 721 -7.14 5.19 9.35
C ALA A 721 -8.46 5.84 9.81
N VAL A 722 -9.41 5.95 8.88
CA VAL A 722 -10.80 6.37 9.17
C VAL A 722 -11.78 5.32 8.67
N TRP A 723 -12.64 4.86 9.57
CA TRP A 723 -13.76 3.97 9.28
C TRP A 723 -15.07 4.74 9.34
N SER A 724 -15.99 4.44 8.44
CA SER A 724 -17.33 5.00 8.50
C SER A 724 -18.39 3.94 8.28
N PHE A 725 -19.20 3.82 9.31
CA PHE A 725 -20.43 3.04 9.32
C PHE A 725 -21.63 3.94 9.61
N SER A 726 -21.50 5.24 9.39
CA SER A 726 -22.56 6.22 9.58
C SER A 726 -23.82 5.83 8.80
N SER A 727 -25.00 6.16 9.35
CA SER A 727 -26.29 6.00 8.66
C SER A 727 -26.53 7.02 7.54
N SER A 728 -25.64 8.00 7.42
CA SER A 728 -25.57 8.95 6.30
C SER A 728 -24.39 8.62 5.39
N ASP A 729 -24.60 8.67 4.08
CA ASP A 729 -23.52 8.44 3.12
C ASP A 729 -22.57 9.64 3.07
N ILE A 730 -21.50 9.53 3.83
CA ILE A 730 -20.39 10.49 3.91
C ILE A 730 -19.10 9.90 3.31
N SER A 731 -19.22 8.84 2.50
CA SER A 731 -18.10 8.07 1.98
C SER A 731 -17.17 8.95 1.13
N GLY A 732 -17.71 9.70 0.18
CA GLY A 732 -16.93 10.59 -0.68
C GLY A 732 -16.21 11.71 0.09
N LEU A 733 -16.85 12.25 1.13
CA LEU A 733 -16.25 13.29 1.98
C LEU A 733 -15.01 12.76 2.73
N ILE A 734 -15.12 11.56 3.32
CA ILE A 734 -14.01 10.93 4.04
C ILE A 734 -12.88 10.56 3.09
N GLU A 735 -13.21 9.92 1.98
CA GLU A 735 -12.22 9.46 1.01
C GLU A 735 -11.47 10.62 0.36
N GLY A 736 -12.17 11.70 0.01
CA GLY A 736 -11.52 12.90 -0.54
C GLY A 736 -10.56 13.55 0.45
N ALA A 737 -10.98 13.76 1.70
CA ALA A 737 -10.13 14.37 2.72
C ALA A 737 -8.95 13.47 3.15
N SER A 738 -9.07 12.14 3.01
CA SER A 738 -8.01 11.19 3.36
C SER A 738 -6.72 11.36 2.54
N ALA A 739 -6.80 12.00 1.35
CA ALA A 739 -5.67 12.21 0.47
C ALA A 739 -4.53 13.04 1.09
N GLY A 740 -4.79 13.82 2.15
CA GLY A 740 -3.78 14.64 2.83
C GLY A 740 -2.54 13.85 3.25
N ASN A 741 -2.71 12.82 4.08
CA ASN A 741 -1.64 11.89 4.51
C ASN A 741 -1.80 10.47 3.93
N LEU A 742 -2.76 10.27 3.02
CA LEU A 742 -3.08 8.97 2.41
C LEU A 742 -3.43 7.87 3.44
N LYS A 743 -4.02 8.27 4.57
CA LYS A 743 -4.54 7.33 5.57
C LYS A 743 -5.50 6.33 4.93
N ARG A 744 -5.56 5.12 5.51
CA ARG A 744 -6.50 4.10 5.04
C ARG A 744 -7.94 4.51 5.32
N THR A 745 -8.84 4.19 4.41
CA THR A 745 -10.28 4.43 4.58
C THR A 745 -11.06 3.13 4.46
N TRP A 746 -12.06 2.95 5.33
CA TRP A 746 -13.06 1.90 5.20
C TRP A 746 -14.45 2.49 5.36
N VAL A 747 -15.12 2.74 4.24
CA VAL A 747 -16.42 3.39 4.18
C VAL A 747 -17.48 2.42 3.68
N ASN A 748 -18.74 2.69 3.99
CA ASN A 748 -19.85 1.81 3.64
C ASN A 748 -20.45 2.07 2.24
N ASN A 749 -20.07 3.15 1.54
CA ASN A 749 -20.57 3.50 0.20
C ASN A 749 -22.11 3.50 0.13
N GLY A 750 -22.76 4.05 1.17
CA GLY A 750 -24.22 4.07 1.27
C GLY A 750 -24.86 2.69 1.38
N GLN A 751 -24.11 1.66 1.78
CA GLN A 751 -24.60 0.30 2.00
C GLN A 751 -24.78 0.00 3.49
N SER A 752 -25.89 -0.64 3.83
CA SER A 752 -26.15 -1.17 5.17
C SER A 752 -25.33 -2.43 5.44
N ARG A 753 -25.10 -2.69 6.73
CA ARG A 753 -24.39 -3.86 7.23
C ARG A 753 -25.31 -4.66 8.17
N ASP A 754 -25.26 -5.98 8.07
CA ASP A 754 -25.89 -6.85 9.05
C ASP A 754 -25.00 -6.96 10.30
N TRP A 755 -25.24 -6.10 11.29
CA TRP A 755 -24.51 -6.06 12.55
C TRP A 755 -24.71 -7.30 13.43
N MET A 756 -25.85 -7.97 13.29
CA MET A 756 -26.17 -9.18 14.04
C MET A 756 -25.52 -10.42 13.42
N GLY A 757 -25.35 -10.43 12.09
CA GLY A 757 -24.73 -11.52 11.34
C GLY A 757 -23.21 -11.43 11.20
N ALA A 758 -22.68 -12.24 10.29
CA ALA A 758 -21.25 -12.38 10.01
C ALA A 758 -20.62 -11.14 9.34
N ALA A 759 -21.42 -10.14 8.93
CA ALA A 759 -20.87 -8.88 8.45
C ALA A 759 -20.53 -7.93 9.62
N GLY A 760 -21.18 -8.08 10.77
CA GLY A 760 -20.92 -7.32 11.99
C GLY A 760 -19.76 -7.86 12.84
N GLU A 761 -19.19 -9.01 12.48
CA GLU A 761 -17.99 -9.56 13.10
C GLU A 761 -17.05 -10.20 12.08
N GLY A 762 -15.81 -10.46 12.47
CA GLY A 762 -14.93 -11.38 11.74
C GLY A 762 -13.67 -10.73 11.17
N LYS A 763 -13.02 -11.49 10.28
CA LYS A 763 -11.66 -11.19 9.83
C LYS A 763 -11.53 -9.86 9.08
N ALA A 764 -12.59 -9.37 8.42
CA ALA A 764 -12.56 -8.09 7.73
C ALA A 764 -12.22 -6.91 8.67
N PHE A 765 -12.68 -6.95 9.93
CA PHE A 765 -12.30 -5.93 10.93
C PHE A 765 -10.84 -6.07 11.35
N LEU A 766 -10.33 -7.30 11.49
CA LEU A 766 -8.93 -7.57 11.83
C LEU A 766 -7.99 -7.14 10.68
N GLU A 767 -8.35 -7.43 9.43
CA GLU A 767 -7.68 -6.97 8.22
C GLU A 767 -7.67 -5.42 8.14
N ALA A 768 -8.80 -4.78 8.44
CA ALA A 768 -8.90 -3.32 8.49
C ALA A 768 -8.07 -2.70 9.63
N ALA A 769 -7.86 -3.44 10.73
CA ALA A 769 -7.15 -3.02 11.93
C ALA A 769 -5.65 -3.38 11.93
N THR A 770 -5.15 -4.06 10.91
CA THR A 770 -3.75 -4.48 10.83
C THR A 770 -3.06 -4.06 9.55
N GLU A 771 -1.78 -3.77 9.65
CA GLU A 771 -0.83 -3.70 8.55
C GLU A 771 -0.08 -5.04 8.42
N VAL A 772 0.38 -5.36 7.22
CA VAL A 772 1.29 -6.48 7.00
C VAL A 772 2.70 -5.93 6.82
N LYS A 773 3.63 -6.38 7.67
CA LYS A 773 5.07 -6.11 7.52
C LYS A 773 5.80 -7.40 7.19
N ASN A 774 6.42 -7.48 6.02
CA ASN A 774 7.24 -8.60 5.63
C ASN A 774 8.68 -8.40 6.12
N ILE A 775 9.11 -9.20 7.09
CA ILE A 775 10.49 -9.20 7.62
C ILE A 775 11.23 -10.40 7.02
N TRP A 776 12.21 -10.11 6.17
CA TRP A 776 13.07 -11.12 5.56
C TRP A 776 14.26 -11.38 6.46
N VAL A 777 14.42 -12.64 6.90
CA VAL A 777 15.49 -13.05 7.80
C VAL A 777 16.28 -14.21 7.21
N PRO A 778 17.58 -14.30 7.51
CA PRO A 778 18.36 -15.50 7.22
C PRO A 778 17.74 -16.72 7.89
N TYR A 779 17.63 -17.81 7.15
CA TYR A 779 17.16 -19.10 7.65
C TYR A 779 17.97 -20.20 6.94
N GLY A 780 18.46 -21.16 7.71
CA GLY A 780 19.24 -22.29 7.19
C GLY A 780 18.31 -23.38 6.66
N GLU A 781 18.68 -23.99 5.53
CA GLU A 781 18.05 -25.21 5.01
C GLU A 781 18.38 -26.43 5.87
#